data_AF-A0A8S1X384-F1
#
_entry.id   AF-A0A8S1X384-F1
#
_cell.length_a   1.000
_cell.length_b   1.000
_cell.length_c   1.000
_cell.angle_alpha   90.00
_cell.angle_beta   90.00
_cell.angle_gamma   90.00
#
_symmetry.space_group_name_H-M   'P 1'
#
loop_
_entity.id
_entity.type
_entity.pdbx_description
1 polymer ?
#
loop_
_entity_poly.entity_id
_entity_poly.type
_entity_poly.pdbx_seq_one_letter_code
_entity_poly.pdbx_strand_id
1 'polypeptide(L)'
;MLSQFITEQSTFSQAKITKINKRTVKGWRNICSLRQQICRNLYTIVNQQEITYVYNGSILRIDKNYEGQQQMTNFEQINYLYWKGCYGNNNQRVGYWMATWDGEALTDVGGHYNDDGRKEGNWVEILSTFCTLSQVYEIGEYENGLRKGRWKYVYQNKEIGGGEYCQFGEKKGHWKELQKGFQNCSQVFYHGEYQSSKKFGRWDISWINPINNKPELIGSESYDEQRKGIQVGPQIELSDEFNVYSQITYNGECKNGKKVGRWDIMYREHSNYTFKLIGGGSYDELGQGIKIGKWIELFDGFYNNCQVTYNGQYKSGKKVGRWDIMFRDDSNYPFQLVGGGSYYLICEGFKLGKWIELSEGFDNHSQVIYIGEYKNGKKVGRWDVMFREHSNHQFEMIGGGSFDDKCNQIKQGRWIELSDDFQKDSSVIYDGQYQNGKKVGRWDILLLDFRGKKNLSIGGGLFNKQDFPLKQGKWIELSNGFQHDFQLTFIGDYQNGKKVGRWDIMFREDSSYQFKLIGGGSYGDKCNQIKQGQWVELQSQLQFFFNIIYYGEFNNGIKVGRWNIYYKNCFKNSVNFMQINLYLDMHSGGGSYDKGGKGKKLGKWTLPSHTFCYGQEITWKGKYRNGKKVGQWDIFFRDVDVSGGVVSNQYIGGGIYEKKGEEVKVGYWIELWEGFDYSHNVIFKGEYKNGKKVGRWNILHRVYRDFPYYQIGGGFYDDQGDEIKNGKWIEWQNDLINKTEVIYQGEYENGKKIGLWDILYKDNLTPSTWKQIGGGLYDERGEGTKHGRWIDLSEKFDSHYWVTFNGQYKNDKKVGRWDIWHWEWVARNLKLIGGGEYDEKCEGSKIGNWIELSDEFQWFNQVVSNGQYHNGERVGKWENKIIRRKET
;
A
#
# COMPACT_ATOMS: atom_id res chain seq x y z
N MET A 1 0.50 35.21 -58.08
CA MET A 1 -0.64 35.16 -57.15
C MET A 1 -0.63 33.84 -56.35
N LEU A 2 0.47 33.61 -55.62
CA LEU A 2 0.61 32.72 -54.45
C LEU A 2 2.09 32.82 -54.01
N SER A 3 2.43 33.94 -53.40
CA SER A 3 3.73 34.19 -52.74
C SER A 3 3.63 35.50 -51.95
N GLN A 4 3.35 35.41 -50.65
CA GLN A 4 3.72 36.39 -49.61
C GLN A 4 2.89 36.10 -48.36
N PHE A 5 3.51 35.46 -47.38
CA PHE A 5 3.55 35.89 -45.97
C PHE A 5 4.19 34.76 -45.15
N ILE A 6 5.52 34.72 -45.20
CA ILE A 6 6.36 34.22 -44.11
C ILE A 6 6.88 35.47 -43.43
N THR A 7 6.50 35.72 -42.18
CA THR A 7 7.38 35.91 -41.02
C THR A 7 6.50 36.33 -39.83
N GLU A 8 6.52 35.55 -38.75
CA GLU A 8 6.66 36.00 -37.35
C GLU A 8 6.08 34.99 -36.33
N GLN A 9 6.95 34.66 -35.37
CA GLN A 9 6.70 34.09 -34.04
C GLN A 9 6.20 32.63 -33.89
N SER A 10 7.12 31.75 -33.48
CA SER A 10 6.86 30.87 -32.33
C SER A 10 8.18 30.35 -31.72
N THR A 11 8.70 31.07 -30.73
CA THR A 11 9.53 30.50 -29.66
C THR A 11 8.60 29.76 -28.69
N PHE A 12 8.49 28.43 -28.83
CA PHE A 12 7.88 27.60 -27.79
C PHE A 12 8.90 26.58 -27.29
N SER A 13 9.36 26.84 -26.06
CA SER A 13 10.26 26.00 -25.29
C SER A 13 9.64 24.62 -25.03
N GLN A 14 10.45 23.59 -25.29
CA GLN A 14 10.16 22.19 -24.99
C GLN A 14 9.96 21.97 -23.49
N ALA A 15 8.75 21.62 -23.07
CA ALA A 15 8.49 21.04 -21.76
C ALA A 15 8.69 19.52 -21.82
N LYS A 16 9.77 19.04 -21.17
CA LYS A 16 10.03 17.63 -20.87
C LYS A 16 8.97 17.11 -19.90
N ILE A 17 8.22 16.08 -20.31
CA ILE A 17 7.26 15.36 -19.46
C ILE A 17 7.76 13.92 -19.27
N THR A 18 8.20 13.60 -18.06
CA THR A 18 8.49 12.22 -17.64
C THR A 18 7.17 11.58 -17.23
N LYS A 19 6.64 10.68 -18.07
CA LYS A 19 5.34 10.04 -17.88
C LYS A 19 5.46 8.86 -16.90
N ILE A 20 5.38 9.12 -15.60
CA ILE A 20 5.12 8.07 -14.61
C ILE A 20 3.68 7.59 -14.80
N ASN A 21 3.46 6.27 -14.75
CA ASN A 21 2.21 5.62 -15.12
C ASN A 21 1.07 6.02 -14.15
N LYS A 22 0.27 7.04 -14.52
CA LYS A 22 -0.80 7.64 -13.69
C LYS A 22 -1.82 6.64 -13.12
N ARG A 23 -1.95 5.45 -13.71
CA ARG A 23 -2.95 4.43 -13.33
C ARG A 23 -2.61 3.67 -12.04
N THR A 24 -1.35 3.26 -11.86
CA THR A 24 -0.92 2.58 -10.62
C THR A 24 -1.04 3.52 -9.42
N VAL A 25 -0.75 4.81 -9.62
CA VAL A 25 -0.84 5.84 -8.58
C VAL A 25 -2.28 6.06 -8.09
N LYS A 26 -3.32 5.90 -8.95
CA LYS A 26 -4.74 6.02 -8.53
C LYS A 26 -5.15 4.93 -7.52
N GLY A 27 -4.65 3.70 -7.68
CA GLY A 27 -4.93 2.59 -6.76
C GLY A 27 -4.35 2.81 -5.35
N TRP A 28 -3.08 3.25 -5.26
CA TRP A 28 -2.44 3.53 -3.96
C TRP A 28 -3.08 4.73 -3.22
N ARG A 29 -3.58 5.73 -3.98
CA ARG A 29 -4.31 6.90 -3.43
C ARG A 29 -5.63 6.52 -2.78
N ASN A 30 -6.41 5.67 -3.43
CA ASN A 30 -7.66 5.17 -2.87
C ASN A 30 -7.38 4.41 -1.57
N ILE A 31 -6.31 3.62 -1.50
CA ILE A 31 -6.00 2.85 -0.28
C ILE A 31 -5.63 3.77 0.91
N CYS A 32 -4.84 4.83 0.69
CA CYS A 32 -4.45 5.74 1.77
C CYS A 32 -5.63 6.60 2.28
N SER A 33 -6.40 7.18 1.35
CA SER A 33 -7.59 7.99 1.70
C SER A 33 -8.72 7.14 2.30
N LEU A 34 -9.01 5.97 1.71
CA LEU A 34 -9.99 5.01 2.24
C LEU A 34 -9.63 4.58 3.66
N ARG A 35 -8.34 4.38 3.99
CA ARG A 35 -7.93 4.06 5.36
C ARG A 35 -8.31 5.14 6.36
N GLN A 36 -8.17 6.42 6.02
CA GLN A 36 -8.56 7.50 6.92
C GLN A 36 -10.07 7.58 7.09
N GLN A 37 -10.82 7.44 6.00
CA GLN A 37 -12.27 7.38 6.04
C GLN A 37 -12.76 6.18 6.87
N ILE A 38 -12.08 5.03 6.75
CA ILE A 38 -12.36 3.85 7.55
C ILE A 38 -12.13 4.12 9.04
N CYS A 39 -11.04 4.81 9.41
CA CYS A 39 -10.75 5.15 10.81
C CYS A 39 -11.81 6.07 11.43
N ARG A 40 -12.44 6.96 10.65
CA ARG A 40 -13.44 7.92 11.16
C ARG A 40 -14.77 7.25 11.56
N ASN A 41 -15.13 6.15 10.91
CA ASN A 41 -16.38 5.42 11.17
C ASN A 41 -16.19 4.13 11.98
N LEU A 42 -14.99 3.88 12.49
CA LEU A 42 -14.68 2.77 13.37
C LEU A 42 -14.90 3.17 14.84
N TYR A 43 -15.77 2.46 15.53
CA TYR A 43 -16.04 2.65 16.96
C TYR A 43 -15.67 1.39 17.74
N THR A 44 -15.06 1.58 18.90
CA THR A 44 -14.73 0.51 19.83
C THR A 44 -15.61 0.64 21.07
N ILE A 45 -16.48 -0.34 21.30
CA ILE A 45 -17.33 -0.44 22.48
C ILE A 45 -16.66 -1.41 23.45
N VAL A 46 -16.25 -0.91 24.62
CA VAL A 46 -15.57 -1.69 25.64
C VAL A 46 -16.52 -1.92 26.81
N ASN A 47 -16.89 -3.18 27.03
CA ASN A 47 -17.64 -3.63 28.20
C ASN A 47 -16.73 -4.48 29.09
N GLN A 48 -17.17 -4.83 30.31
CA GLN A 48 -16.35 -5.59 31.26
C GLN A 48 -15.87 -6.95 30.72
N GLN A 49 -16.60 -7.57 29.79
CA GLN A 49 -16.29 -8.90 29.28
C GLN A 49 -15.84 -8.93 27.81
N GLU A 50 -16.11 -7.86 27.04
CA GLU A 50 -15.95 -7.87 25.58
C GLU A 50 -15.53 -6.51 25.03
N ILE A 51 -14.77 -6.54 23.94
CA ILE A 51 -14.42 -5.39 23.09
C ILE A 51 -15.11 -5.63 21.74
N THR A 52 -16.06 -4.78 21.39
CA THR A 52 -16.77 -4.85 20.10
C THR A 52 -16.29 -3.74 19.17
N TYR A 53 -15.80 -4.13 18.00
CA TYR A 53 -15.39 -3.22 16.93
C TYR A 53 -16.54 -3.08 15.92
N VAL A 54 -17.03 -1.86 15.70
CA VAL A 54 -18.18 -1.55 14.83
C VAL A 54 -17.77 -0.56 13.75
N TYR A 55 -18.15 -0.83 12.51
CA TYR A 55 -17.91 0.04 11.36
C TYR A 55 -19.17 0.21 10.52
N ASN A 56 -19.59 1.45 10.24
CA ASN A 56 -20.81 1.78 9.50
C ASN A 56 -22.06 1.00 9.98
N GLY A 57 -22.23 0.90 11.31
CA GLY A 57 -23.34 0.18 11.94
C GLY A 57 -23.27 -1.34 11.85
N SER A 58 -22.22 -1.91 11.24
CA SER A 58 -21.96 -3.34 11.15
C SER A 58 -20.89 -3.75 12.16
N ILE A 59 -21.12 -4.82 12.90
CA ILE A 59 -20.10 -5.39 13.81
C ILE A 59 -19.03 -6.07 12.96
N LEU A 60 -17.77 -5.65 13.11
CA LEU A 60 -16.63 -6.27 12.45
C LEU A 60 -16.11 -7.45 13.24
N ARG A 61 -15.95 -7.26 14.56
CA ARG A 61 -15.31 -8.22 15.46
C ARG A 61 -15.74 -8.02 16.90
N ILE A 62 -15.84 -9.12 17.63
CA ILE A 62 -16.03 -9.13 19.08
C ILE A 62 -14.89 -9.95 19.65
N ASP A 63 -14.08 -9.34 20.50
CA ASP A 63 -13.08 -10.02 21.31
C ASP A 63 -13.54 -10.07 22.76
N LYS A 64 -13.10 -11.07 23.52
CA LYS A 64 -13.19 -11.02 24.98
C LYS A 64 -12.29 -9.90 25.49
N ASN A 65 -12.70 -9.18 26.54
CA ASN A 65 -11.92 -8.10 27.15
C ASN A 65 -11.09 -8.68 28.31
N TYR A 66 -9.84 -9.02 28.03
CA TYR A 66 -8.90 -9.45 29.06
C TYR A 66 -8.06 -8.28 29.56
N GLU A 67 -7.65 -8.32 30.83
CA GLU A 67 -6.72 -7.34 31.39
C GLU A 67 -5.40 -7.34 30.59
N GLY A 68 -4.98 -6.16 30.12
CA GLY A 68 -3.81 -6.00 29.26
C GLY A 68 -4.03 -6.25 27.76
N GLN A 69 -5.27 -6.48 27.32
CA GLN A 69 -5.57 -6.58 25.89
C GLN A 69 -5.42 -5.23 25.19
N GLN A 70 -4.58 -5.19 24.17
CA GLN A 70 -4.40 -4.02 23.34
C GLN A 70 -5.67 -3.75 22.51
N GLN A 71 -6.22 -2.55 22.61
CA GLN A 71 -7.26 -2.07 21.71
C GLN A 71 -6.64 -1.82 20.33
N MET A 72 -7.17 -2.49 19.31
CA MET A 72 -6.71 -2.28 17.94
C MET A 72 -7.40 -1.05 17.36
N THR A 73 -6.62 -0.19 16.73
CA THR A 73 -7.12 0.99 16.00
C THR A 73 -6.97 0.85 14.49
N ASN A 74 -6.18 -0.13 14.04
CA ASN A 74 -5.98 -0.44 12.64
C ASN A 74 -7.06 -1.42 12.16
N PHE A 75 -7.83 -1.00 11.15
CA PHE A 75 -8.93 -1.78 10.59
C PHE A 75 -8.50 -3.15 10.03
N GLU A 76 -7.31 -3.24 9.39
CA GLU A 76 -6.82 -4.52 8.90
C GLU A 76 -6.43 -5.46 10.05
N GLN A 77 -5.83 -4.94 11.13
CA GLN A 77 -5.58 -5.76 12.31
C GLN A 77 -6.89 -6.28 12.92
N ILE A 78 -7.91 -5.43 13.02
CA ILE A 78 -9.22 -5.84 13.54
C ILE A 78 -9.79 -7.01 12.71
N ASN A 79 -9.72 -6.94 11.38
CA ASN A 79 -10.28 -7.98 10.53
C ASN A 79 -9.42 -9.24 10.44
N TYR A 80 -8.08 -9.11 10.45
CA TYR A 80 -7.20 -10.19 10.03
C TYR A 80 -6.30 -10.74 11.15
N LEU A 81 -5.99 -9.95 12.18
CA LEU A 81 -5.03 -10.35 13.23
C LEU A 81 -5.69 -11.15 14.35
N TYR A 82 -5.30 -12.41 14.52
CA TYR A 82 -5.70 -13.22 15.66
C TYR A 82 -4.49 -13.77 16.41
N TRP A 83 -4.58 -13.81 17.74
CA TRP A 83 -3.57 -14.42 18.59
C TRP A 83 -4.00 -15.83 19.00
N LYS A 84 -3.09 -16.79 18.92
CA LYS A 84 -3.32 -18.19 19.32
C LYS A 84 -2.31 -18.59 20.39
N GLY A 85 -2.81 -19.18 21.48
CA GLY A 85 -2.01 -19.71 22.59
C GLY A 85 -2.91 -20.34 23.65
N CYS A 86 -2.31 -20.71 24.79
CA CYS A 86 -3.02 -21.31 25.91
C CYS A 86 -3.35 -20.27 26.98
N TYR A 87 -4.45 -20.50 27.69
CA TYR A 87 -4.80 -19.75 28.89
C TYR A 87 -4.61 -20.66 30.12
N GLY A 88 -4.02 -20.12 31.17
CA GLY A 88 -3.89 -20.78 32.46
C GLY A 88 -5.19 -20.70 33.28
N ASN A 89 -5.16 -21.27 34.49
CA ASN A 89 -6.34 -21.36 35.38
C ASN A 89 -6.96 -20.00 35.75
N ASN A 90 -6.19 -18.92 35.68
CA ASN A 90 -6.64 -17.56 36.00
C ASN A 90 -7.09 -16.75 34.76
N ASN A 91 -7.34 -17.41 33.62
CA ASN A 91 -7.57 -16.75 32.33
C ASN A 91 -6.42 -15.85 31.87
N GLN A 92 -5.22 -16.02 32.43
CA GLN A 92 -4.00 -15.37 31.98
C GLN A 92 -3.38 -16.15 30.82
N ARG A 93 -2.68 -15.44 29.93
CA ARG A 93 -1.98 -16.05 28.81
C ARG A 93 -0.77 -16.82 29.33
N VAL A 94 -0.60 -18.09 28.98
CA VAL A 94 0.57 -18.89 29.38
C VAL A 94 1.15 -19.61 28.18
N GLY A 95 2.42 -19.98 28.26
CA GLY A 95 3.10 -20.74 27.22
C GLY A 95 3.42 -19.92 25.97
N TYR A 96 3.65 -20.60 24.86
CA TYR A 96 3.94 -19.96 23.59
C TYR A 96 2.67 -19.40 22.93
N TRP A 97 2.77 -18.16 22.46
CA TRP A 97 1.72 -17.44 21.74
C TRP A 97 2.24 -17.04 20.37
N MET A 98 1.40 -17.23 19.35
CA MET A 98 1.70 -16.84 17.98
C MET A 98 0.58 -15.98 17.39
N ALA A 99 0.94 -15.13 16.43
CA ALA A 99 -0.03 -14.36 15.66
C ALA A 99 -0.41 -15.08 14.36
N THR A 100 -1.64 -14.89 13.92
CA THR A 100 -2.12 -15.25 12.59
C THR A 100 -2.70 -14.04 11.89
N TRP A 101 -2.49 -13.94 10.59
CA TRP A 101 -3.03 -12.90 9.71
C TRP A 101 -3.90 -13.53 8.63
N ASP A 102 -5.18 -13.16 8.59
CA ASP A 102 -6.18 -13.74 7.68
C ASP A 102 -6.23 -15.29 7.76
N GLY A 103 -6.07 -15.80 8.97
CA GLY A 103 -6.06 -17.24 9.27
C GLY A 103 -4.72 -17.95 9.02
N GLU A 104 -3.76 -17.32 8.33
CA GLU A 104 -2.41 -17.84 8.10
C GLU A 104 -1.51 -17.53 9.29
N ALA A 105 -0.66 -18.47 9.70
CA ALA A 105 0.30 -18.22 10.78
C ALA A 105 1.39 -17.25 10.30
N LEU A 106 1.64 -16.19 11.06
CA LEU A 106 2.77 -15.32 10.82
C LEU A 106 4.01 -15.99 11.40
N THR A 107 4.95 -16.38 10.54
CA THR A 107 6.18 -17.07 10.94
C THR A 107 6.96 -16.23 11.94
N ASP A 108 7.38 -16.86 13.05
CA ASP A 108 8.17 -16.27 14.12
C ASP A 108 7.53 -15.08 14.87
N VAL A 109 6.25 -14.78 14.64
CA VAL A 109 5.57 -13.67 15.33
C VAL A 109 4.92 -14.16 16.62
N GLY A 110 5.38 -13.59 17.75
CA GLY A 110 4.90 -13.91 19.08
C GLY A 110 6.04 -14.17 20.06
N GLY A 111 5.79 -14.99 21.09
CA GLY A 111 6.77 -15.29 22.14
C GLY A 111 6.16 -16.10 23.28
N HIS A 112 6.89 -16.20 24.39
CA HIS A 112 6.50 -17.02 25.54
C HIS A 112 5.95 -16.17 26.70
N TYR A 113 4.89 -16.65 27.33
CA TYR A 113 4.38 -16.15 28.61
C TYR A 113 4.69 -17.17 29.71
N ASN A 114 5.17 -16.68 30.85
CA ASN A 114 5.35 -17.50 32.05
C ASN A 114 4.01 -17.85 32.72
N ASP A 115 4.05 -18.65 33.78
CA ASP A 115 2.85 -19.11 34.51
C ASP A 115 2.05 -17.98 35.18
N ASP A 116 2.68 -16.82 35.43
CA ASP A 116 2.04 -15.60 35.97
C ASP A 116 1.44 -14.70 34.88
N GLY A 117 1.47 -15.13 33.62
CA GLY A 117 0.98 -14.37 32.48
C GLY A 117 1.86 -13.20 32.05
N ARG A 118 3.13 -13.20 32.43
CA ARG A 118 4.12 -12.18 32.02
C ARG A 118 4.92 -12.66 30.83
N LYS A 119 5.23 -11.75 29.91
CA LYS A 119 6.08 -12.04 28.74
C LYS A 119 7.52 -12.35 29.19
N GLU A 120 8.14 -13.33 28.56
CA GLU A 120 9.54 -13.70 28.78
C GLU A 120 10.24 -14.16 27.49
N GLY A 121 11.57 -14.05 27.47
CA GLY A 121 12.42 -14.49 26.36
C GLY A 121 12.31 -13.61 25.12
N ASN A 122 12.63 -14.18 23.96
CA ASN A 122 12.58 -13.45 22.69
C ASN A 122 11.13 -13.26 22.22
N TRP A 123 10.84 -12.04 21.78
CA TRP A 123 9.54 -11.65 21.27
C TRP A 123 9.66 -10.94 19.93
N VAL A 124 8.69 -11.24 19.06
CA VAL A 124 8.44 -10.51 17.82
C VAL A 124 7.03 -9.92 17.91
N GLU A 125 6.96 -8.61 18.05
CA GLU A 125 5.71 -7.88 18.18
C GLU A 125 5.29 -7.22 16.87
N ILE A 126 3.99 -7.19 16.64
CA ILE A 126 3.38 -6.50 15.51
C ILE A 126 3.15 -5.04 15.89
N LEU A 127 3.68 -4.08 15.12
CA LEU A 127 3.39 -2.66 15.35
C LEU A 127 1.92 -2.32 15.09
N SER A 128 1.42 -1.27 15.73
CA SER A 128 0.03 -0.79 15.53
C SER A 128 -0.26 -0.34 14.09
N THR A 129 0.77 -0.03 13.30
CA THR A 129 0.68 0.31 11.87
C THR A 129 0.69 -0.91 10.95
N PHE A 130 0.85 -2.13 11.49
CA PHE A 130 0.96 -3.33 10.68
C PHE A 130 -0.30 -3.54 9.84
N CYS A 131 -0.06 -3.75 8.56
CA CYS A 131 -1.08 -4.01 7.56
C CYS A 131 -0.46 -4.79 6.39
N THR A 132 -1.30 -5.20 5.44
CA THR A 132 -0.89 -5.94 4.24
C THR A 132 0.22 -5.22 3.45
N LEU A 133 0.21 -3.89 3.44
CA LEU A 133 1.19 -3.05 2.73
C LEU A 133 2.38 -2.59 3.58
N SER A 134 2.36 -2.86 4.89
CA SER A 134 3.41 -2.47 5.82
C SER A 134 3.49 -3.49 6.95
N GLN A 135 4.35 -4.49 6.77
CA GLN A 135 4.59 -5.54 7.75
C GLN A 135 5.81 -5.18 8.58
N VAL A 136 5.61 -4.34 9.61
CA VAL A 136 6.69 -3.91 10.50
C VAL A 136 6.58 -4.62 11.85
N TYR A 137 7.71 -5.18 12.28
CA TYR A 137 7.86 -5.89 13.53
C TYR A 137 8.78 -5.15 14.49
N GLU A 138 8.56 -5.33 15.78
CA GLU A 138 9.49 -4.96 16.84
C GLU A 138 10.05 -6.25 17.48
N ILE A 139 11.36 -6.43 17.46
CA ILE A 139 12.01 -7.66 17.93
C ILE A 139 12.93 -7.34 19.10
N GLY A 140 12.79 -8.06 20.21
CA GLY A 140 13.67 -7.93 21.37
C GLY A 140 13.34 -8.94 22.47
N GLU A 141 13.90 -8.72 23.66
CA GLU A 141 13.76 -9.65 24.78
C GLU A 141 12.85 -9.07 25.88
N TYR A 142 12.01 -9.92 26.46
CA TYR A 142 11.27 -9.65 27.67
C TYR A 142 11.86 -10.41 28.87
N GLU A 143 11.89 -9.74 30.02
CA GLU A 143 12.21 -10.35 31.31
C GLU A 143 11.16 -9.91 32.33
N ASN A 144 10.39 -10.86 32.86
CA ASN A 144 9.31 -10.61 33.82
C ASN A 144 8.28 -9.57 33.34
N GLY A 145 7.93 -9.58 32.04
CA GLY A 145 7.00 -8.65 31.44
C GLY A 145 7.58 -7.28 31.09
N LEU A 146 8.87 -7.04 31.36
CA LEU A 146 9.57 -5.80 31.01
C LEU A 146 10.46 -6.01 29.78
N ARG A 147 10.46 -5.06 28.85
CA ARG A 147 11.37 -5.06 27.70
C ARG A 147 12.81 -4.85 28.17
N LYS A 148 13.77 -5.64 27.69
CA LYS A 148 15.20 -5.55 28.05
C LYS A 148 16.09 -5.50 26.82
N GLY A 149 17.27 -4.91 27.00
CA GLY A 149 18.33 -4.94 26.00
C GLY A 149 17.95 -4.23 24.70
N ARG A 150 18.51 -4.69 23.59
CA ARG A 150 18.30 -4.11 22.26
C ARG A 150 16.96 -4.56 21.68
N TRP A 151 16.18 -3.60 21.22
CA TRP A 151 14.94 -3.78 20.49
C TRP A 151 15.09 -3.16 19.11
N LYS A 152 14.77 -3.92 18.06
CA LYS A 152 14.93 -3.50 16.66
C LYS A 152 13.62 -3.49 15.91
N TYR A 153 13.44 -2.48 15.04
CA TYR A 153 12.36 -2.45 14.06
C TYR A 153 12.80 -3.20 12.81
N VAL A 154 12.01 -4.18 12.37
CA VAL A 154 12.26 -4.95 11.17
C VAL A 154 11.15 -4.72 10.15
N TYR A 155 11.54 -4.35 8.94
CA TYR A 155 10.64 -4.17 7.79
C TYR A 155 11.26 -4.82 6.56
N GLN A 156 10.50 -5.65 5.84
CA GLN A 156 11.03 -6.45 4.70
C GLN A 156 12.32 -7.21 5.05
N ASN A 157 12.34 -7.84 6.24
CA ASN A 157 13.50 -8.57 6.77
C ASN A 157 14.79 -7.72 6.96
N LYS A 158 14.68 -6.40 6.92
CA LYS A 158 15.78 -5.47 7.17
C LYS A 158 15.55 -4.73 8.48
N GLU A 159 16.61 -4.59 9.28
CA GLU A 159 16.58 -3.71 10.44
C GLU A 159 16.55 -2.26 9.96
N ILE A 160 15.50 -1.53 10.34
CA ILE A 160 15.28 -0.14 9.91
C ILE A 160 15.42 0.86 11.06
N GLY A 161 15.42 0.42 12.31
CA GLY A 161 15.57 1.26 13.49
C GLY A 161 15.52 0.46 14.80
N GLY A 162 15.31 1.14 15.92
CA GLY A 162 15.30 0.52 17.24
C GLY A 162 16.09 1.32 18.28
N GLY A 163 16.37 0.69 19.42
CA GLY A 163 17.21 1.24 20.48
C GLY A 163 17.31 0.27 21.66
N GLU A 164 17.65 0.77 22.84
CA GLU A 164 17.84 -0.06 24.03
C GLU A 164 16.86 0.26 25.17
N TYR A 165 16.44 -0.80 25.87
CA TYR A 165 15.77 -0.72 27.16
C TYR A 165 16.74 -1.06 28.30
N CYS A 166 16.61 -0.34 29.41
CA CYS A 166 17.34 -0.62 30.64
C CYS A 166 16.68 -1.77 31.43
N GLN A 167 17.29 -2.13 32.57
CA GLN A 167 16.79 -3.18 33.45
C GLN A 167 15.42 -2.92 34.09
N PHE A 168 14.88 -1.71 33.95
CA PHE A 168 13.55 -1.33 34.45
C PHE A 168 12.48 -1.28 33.33
N GLY A 169 12.82 -1.68 32.10
CA GLY A 169 11.91 -1.56 30.97
C GLY A 169 11.81 -0.14 30.40
N GLU A 170 12.75 0.74 30.74
CA GLU A 170 12.78 2.12 30.26
C GLU A 170 13.68 2.29 29.05
N LYS A 171 13.25 3.08 28.05
CA LYS A 171 14.11 3.42 26.90
C LYS A 171 15.31 4.25 27.36
N LYS A 172 16.50 3.96 26.83
CA LYS A 172 17.74 4.70 27.07
C LYS A 172 18.61 4.78 25.81
N GLY A 173 19.52 5.74 25.77
CA GLY A 173 20.55 5.87 24.73
C GLY A 173 19.99 6.33 23.39
N HIS A 174 20.72 6.05 22.31
CA HIS A 174 20.29 6.42 20.96
C HIS A 174 19.13 5.54 20.48
N TRP A 175 18.14 6.20 19.87
CA TRP A 175 16.98 5.55 19.29
C TRP A 175 16.72 6.08 17.88
N LYS A 176 16.30 5.16 17.01
CA LYS A 176 15.75 5.44 15.69
C LYS A 176 14.31 4.97 15.66
N GLU A 177 13.37 5.89 15.89
CA GLU A 177 11.94 5.63 15.96
C GLU A 177 11.24 5.79 14.61
N LEU A 178 10.17 5.04 14.39
CA LEU A 178 9.34 5.18 13.19
C LEU A 178 8.23 6.20 13.43
N GLN A 179 7.87 6.98 12.41
CA GLN A 179 6.68 7.83 12.48
C GLN A 179 5.41 7.01 12.68
N LYS A 180 4.45 7.56 13.44
CA LYS A 180 3.09 7.04 13.48
C LYS A 180 2.52 7.03 12.05
N GLY A 181 2.08 5.86 11.58
CA GLY A 181 1.64 5.69 10.19
C GLY A 181 2.73 5.25 9.22
N PHE A 182 3.91 4.83 9.71
CA PHE A 182 4.95 4.23 8.88
C PHE A 182 4.36 3.19 7.93
N GLN A 183 4.59 3.41 6.64
CA GLN A 183 4.13 2.56 5.55
C GLN A 183 5.08 2.74 4.37
N ASN A 184 4.95 1.94 3.32
CA ASN A 184 6.06 1.89 2.38
C ASN A 184 6.13 3.05 1.35
N CYS A 185 5.12 3.93 1.38
CA CYS A 185 5.16 5.28 0.81
C CYS A 185 5.49 6.42 1.82
N SER A 186 5.63 6.12 3.11
CA SER A 186 5.96 7.04 4.21
C SER A 186 6.98 6.39 5.17
N GLN A 187 8.26 6.51 4.82
CA GLN A 187 9.36 5.94 5.59
C GLN A 187 10.09 7.04 6.36
N VAL A 188 9.44 7.56 7.40
CA VAL A 188 10.00 8.62 8.26
C VAL A 188 10.56 8.03 9.54
N PHE A 189 11.72 8.54 9.93
CA PHE A 189 12.46 8.16 11.13
C PHE A 189 12.81 9.38 11.98
N TYR A 190 12.73 9.21 13.29
CA TYR A 190 13.19 10.16 14.29
C TYR A 190 14.43 9.59 14.98
N HIS A 191 15.53 10.32 14.97
CA HIS A 191 16.81 9.89 15.54
C HIS A 191 17.19 10.82 16.69
N GLY A 192 17.40 10.28 17.88
CA GLY A 192 17.83 11.08 19.01
C GLY A 192 18.10 10.22 20.24
N GLU A 193 18.16 10.85 21.40
CA GLU A 193 18.49 10.15 22.65
C GLU A 193 17.31 10.08 23.60
N TYR A 194 17.22 8.95 24.31
CA TYR A 194 16.35 8.75 25.44
C TYR A 194 17.15 8.77 26.75
N GLN A 195 16.59 9.47 27.74
CA GLN A 195 17.03 9.42 29.13
C GLN A 195 15.82 9.14 30.03
N SER A 196 15.83 8.00 30.72
CA SER A 196 14.72 7.52 31.58
C SER A 196 13.37 7.54 30.85
N SER A 197 13.28 6.85 29.71
CA SER A 197 12.07 6.78 28.85
C SER A 197 11.57 8.11 28.28
N LYS A 198 12.35 9.19 28.37
CA LYS A 198 11.96 10.50 27.86
C LYS A 198 12.96 11.00 26.81
N LYS A 199 12.44 11.61 25.75
CA LYS A 199 13.25 12.20 24.68
C LYS A 199 14.13 13.32 25.25
N PHE A 200 15.39 13.32 24.85
CA PHE A 200 16.44 14.22 25.34
C PHE A 200 17.15 14.89 24.15
N GLY A 201 17.45 16.18 24.28
CA GLY A 201 18.24 16.93 23.30
C GLY A 201 17.57 17.05 21.92
N ARG A 202 18.40 17.10 20.87
CA ARG A 202 17.96 17.22 19.48
C ARG A 202 17.57 15.86 18.91
N TRP A 203 16.46 15.84 18.17
CA TRP A 203 15.91 14.68 17.48
C TRP A 203 15.79 14.97 15.99
N ASP A 204 16.68 14.41 15.18
CA ASP A 204 16.68 14.61 13.74
C ASP A 204 15.57 13.81 13.06
N ILE A 205 14.90 14.43 12.10
CA ILE A 205 13.82 13.83 11.31
C ILE A 205 14.37 13.53 9.92
N SER A 206 14.43 12.25 9.57
CA SER A 206 14.84 11.81 8.24
C SER A 206 13.71 11.08 7.53
N TRP A 207 13.60 11.26 6.22
CA TRP A 207 12.67 10.53 5.36
C TRP A 207 13.43 9.73 4.31
N ILE A 208 13.12 8.44 4.16
CA ILE A 208 13.65 7.63 3.06
C ILE A 208 12.71 7.77 1.88
N ASN A 209 13.22 8.34 0.80
CA ASN A 209 12.47 8.43 -0.44
C ASN A 209 12.36 7.05 -1.09
N PRO A 210 11.16 6.47 -1.26
CA PRO A 210 11.00 5.11 -1.80
C PRO A 210 11.48 4.98 -3.25
N ILE A 211 11.66 6.09 -3.98
CA ILE A 211 12.13 6.08 -5.39
C ILE A 211 13.64 5.85 -5.48
N ASN A 212 14.43 6.38 -4.53
CA ASN A 212 15.89 6.29 -4.58
C ASN A 212 16.50 5.61 -3.33
N ASN A 213 15.68 5.23 -2.36
CA ASN A 213 16.04 4.59 -1.10
C ASN A 213 17.10 5.37 -0.28
N LYS A 214 17.13 6.71 -0.41
CA LYS A 214 18.07 7.55 0.35
C LYS A 214 17.38 8.29 1.49
N PRO A 215 17.99 8.32 2.69
CA PRO A 215 17.53 9.16 3.77
C PRO A 215 17.83 10.63 3.45
N GLU A 216 16.83 11.47 3.61
CA GLU A 216 16.91 12.92 3.52
C GLU A 216 16.60 13.51 4.89
N LEU A 217 17.49 14.36 5.43
CA LEU A 217 17.20 15.12 6.65
C LEU A 217 16.19 16.22 6.30
N ILE A 218 14.98 16.11 6.82
CA ILE A 218 13.87 17.04 6.53
C ILE A 218 13.60 18.01 7.67
N GLY A 219 14.17 17.77 8.85
CA GLY A 219 14.03 18.67 9.99
C GLY A 219 14.60 18.11 11.29
N SER A 220 14.27 18.78 12.39
CA SER A 220 14.62 18.33 13.73
C SER A 220 13.62 18.83 14.77
N GLU A 221 13.48 18.07 15.85
CA GLU A 221 12.80 18.46 17.09
C GLU A 221 13.85 18.71 18.17
N SER A 222 13.52 19.52 19.16
CA SER A 222 14.40 19.82 20.31
C SER A 222 13.66 19.60 21.64
N TYR A 223 14.31 18.94 22.58
CA TYR A 223 13.75 18.59 23.89
C TYR A 223 14.61 19.14 25.03
N ASP A 224 13.96 19.63 26.07
CA ASP A 224 14.60 20.20 27.26
C ASP A 224 15.39 19.15 28.04
N GLU A 225 16.69 19.38 28.17
CA GLU A 225 17.63 18.49 28.86
C GLU A 225 17.34 18.36 30.36
N GLN A 226 16.80 19.41 30.98
CA GLN A 226 16.52 19.43 32.43
C GLN A 226 15.11 18.93 32.73
N ARG A 227 14.14 19.18 31.85
CA ARG A 227 12.71 18.94 32.12
C ARG A 227 12.15 17.64 31.53
N LYS A 228 13.01 16.71 31.13
CA LYS A 228 12.70 15.34 30.71
C LYS A 228 11.53 15.25 29.72
N GLY A 229 11.81 15.40 28.42
CA GLY A 229 10.85 15.10 27.33
C GLY A 229 9.90 16.23 26.94
N ILE A 230 10.16 17.47 27.38
CA ILE A 230 9.35 18.64 27.00
C ILE A 230 9.97 19.30 25.76
N GLN A 231 9.18 19.52 24.71
CA GLN A 231 9.65 20.20 23.50
C GLN A 231 9.97 21.68 23.77
N VAL A 232 11.11 22.16 23.25
CA VAL A 232 11.60 23.54 23.39
C VAL A 232 12.31 24.02 22.13
N GLY A 233 12.36 25.32 21.88
CA GLY A 233 13.09 25.89 20.75
C GLY A 233 12.46 25.58 19.39
N PRO A 234 13.25 25.63 18.29
CA PRO A 234 12.77 25.33 16.95
C PRO A 234 12.24 23.89 16.84
N GLN A 235 11.09 23.74 16.19
CA GLN A 235 10.43 22.46 15.95
C GLN A 235 9.99 22.36 14.49
N ILE A 236 10.08 21.14 13.98
CA ILE A 236 9.45 20.74 12.73
C ILE A 236 8.53 19.57 13.05
N GLU A 237 7.23 19.77 12.89
CA GLU A 237 6.26 18.69 12.97
C GLU A 237 5.89 18.24 11.56
N LEU A 238 5.63 16.95 11.39
CA LEU A 238 5.14 16.40 10.12
C LEU A 238 3.64 16.23 10.18
N SER A 239 2.98 16.37 9.02
CA SER A 239 1.60 15.90 8.87
C SER A 239 1.49 14.40 9.15
N ASP A 240 0.37 13.95 9.73
CA ASP A 240 0.02 12.54 9.86
C ASP A 240 -0.05 11.83 8.48
N GLU A 241 -0.21 12.60 7.41
CA GLU A 241 -0.24 12.14 6.02
C GLU A 241 1.10 12.31 5.29
N PHE A 242 2.19 12.61 6.00
CA PHE A 242 3.49 12.83 5.35
C PHE A 242 3.91 11.60 4.53
N ASN A 243 3.93 11.70 3.20
CA ASN A 243 4.28 10.61 2.30
C ASN A 243 4.86 11.13 0.96
N VAL A 244 5.25 10.24 0.05
CA VAL A 244 5.85 10.61 -1.25
C VAL A 244 4.98 11.54 -2.12
N TYR A 245 3.67 11.60 -1.87
CA TYR A 245 2.68 12.42 -2.58
C TYR A 245 2.10 13.57 -1.74
N SER A 246 2.51 13.73 -0.48
CA SER A 246 2.12 14.88 0.33
C SER A 246 3.16 15.10 1.42
N GLN A 247 4.04 16.06 1.22
CA GLN A 247 5.10 16.37 2.18
C GLN A 247 4.82 17.72 2.80
N ILE A 248 4.15 17.68 3.95
CA ILE A 248 3.73 18.86 4.71
C ILE A 248 4.50 18.89 6.02
N THR A 249 5.17 20.00 6.29
CA THR A 249 5.81 20.27 7.58
C THR A 249 5.26 21.54 8.22
N TYR A 250 5.25 21.56 9.55
CA TYR A 250 4.87 22.70 10.37
C TYR A 250 6.11 23.17 11.11
N ASN A 251 6.59 24.35 10.76
CA ASN A 251 7.86 24.89 11.24
C ASN A 251 7.56 26.04 12.20
N GLY A 252 8.05 25.98 13.42
CA GLY A 252 7.88 27.06 14.40
C GLY A 252 8.67 26.84 15.67
N GLU A 253 8.25 27.48 16.75
CA GLU A 253 8.92 27.38 18.05
C GLU A 253 7.98 26.81 19.12
N CYS A 254 8.56 26.03 20.03
CA CYS A 254 7.92 25.54 21.24
C CYS A 254 8.57 26.10 22.49
N LYS A 255 7.75 26.40 23.50
CA LYS A 255 8.17 26.77 24.86
C LYS A 255 7.37 25.96 25.86
N ASN A 256 8.06 25.21 26.73
CA ASN A 256 7.44 24.31 27.70
C ASN A 256 6.45 23.31 27.05
N GLY A 257 6.77 22.78 25.87
CA GLY A 257 5.92 21.82 25.16
C GLY A 257 4.67 22.44 24.53
N LYS A 258 4.62 23.78 24.40
CA LYS A 258 3.52 24.51 23.78
C LYS A 258 4.04 25.37 22.63
N LYS A 259 3.28 25.44 21.54
CA LYS A 259 3.59 26.25 20.37
C LYS A 259 3.54 27.74 20.73
N VAL A 260 4.51 28.51 20.27
CA VAL A 260 4.59 29.98 20.44
C VAL A 260 4.97 30.65 19.12
N GLY A 261 4.69 31.94 19.01
CA GLY A 261 5.12 32.77 17.90
C GLY A 261 4.61 32.27 16.54
N ARG A 262 5.37 32.58 15.48
CA ARG A 262 5.01 32.25 14.10
C ARG A 262 5.22 30.76 13.81
N TRP A 263 4.21 30.15 13.18
CA TRP A 263 4.26 28.79 12.68
C TRP A 263 3.92 28.78 11.19
N ASP A 264 4.88 28.37 10.38
CA ASP A 264 4.80 28.30 8.92
C ASP A 264 4.43 26.88 8.49
N ILE A 265 3.53 26.77 7.51
CA ILE A 265 3.15 25.49 6.89
C ILE A 265 3.85 25.39 5.54
N MET A 266 4.76 24.43 5.44
CA MET A 266 5.59 24.22 4.27
C MET A 266 5.10 22.97 3.52
N TYR A 267 5.07 23.04 2.20
CA TYR A 267 4.64 21.93 1.36
C TYR A 267 5.55 21.78 0.14
N ARG A 268 5.87 20.53 -0.21
CA ARG A 268 6.42 20.17 -1.52
C ARG A 268 5.69 18.97 -2.10
N GLU A 269 5.53 19.01 -3.41
CA GLU A 269 4.75 18.00 -4.14
C GLU A 269 5.49 16.67 -4.29
N HIS A 270 6.81 16.75 -4.54
CA HIS A 270 7.71 15.61 -4.62
C HIS A 270 9.06 15.96 -3.98
N SER A 271 9.85 14.93 -3.66
CA SER A 271 11.20 15.06 -3.07
C SER A 271 12.13 16.00 -3.81
N ASN A 272 11.98 16.09 -5.13
CA ASN A 272 12.89 16.86 -5.98
C ASN A 272 12.52 18.35 -6.03
N TYR A 273 11.42 18.75 -5.37
CA TYR A 273 10.99 20.14 -5.28
C TYR A 273 11.40 20.74 -3.94
N THR A 274 11.63 22.04 -3.93
CA THR A 274 11.82 22.79 -2.69
C THR A 274 10.48 22.98 -1.96
N PHE A 275 10.54 23.02 -0.64
CA PHE A 275 9.39 23.38 0.19
C PHE A 275 8.93 24.81 -0.11
N LYS A 276 7.63 24.99 -0.31
CA LYS A 276 6.96 26.28 -0.50
C LYS A 276 6.11 26.60 0.74
N LEU A 277 6.14 27.84 1.19
CA LEU A 277 5.22 28.34 2.22
C LEU A 277 3.80 28.37 1.64
N ILE A 278 2.89 27.60 2.21
CA ILE A 278 1.49 27.52 1.75
C ILE A 278 0.47 27.94 2.81
N GLY A 279 0.89 28.10 4.05
CA GLY A 279 0.01 28.54 5.13
C GLY A 279 0.75 28.83 6.42
N GLY A 280 0.00 28.91 7.53
CA GLY A 280 0.56 29.24 8.84
C GLY A 280 -0.19 30.34 9.56
N GLY A 281 0.32 30.71 10.74
CA GLY A 281 -0.24 31.74 11.61
C GLY A 281 0.64 31.98 12.83
N SER A 282 0.08 32.58 13.88
CA SER A 282 0.84 32.90 15.10
C SER A 282 0.15 32.38 16.35
N TYR A 283 0.88 31.67 17.20
CA TYR A 283 0.44 31.33 18.55
C TYR A 283 0.75 32.48 19.52
N ASP A 284 0.10 32.47 20.68
CA ASP A 284 0.39 33.42 21.75
C ASP A 284 1.83 33.27 22.27
N GLU A 285 2.45 34.41 22.62
CA GLU A 285 3.81 34.44 23.17
C GLU A 285 3.88 34.00 24.65
N LEU A 286 2.72 33.84 25.31
CA LEU A 286 2.65 33.43 26.71
C LEU A 286 2.91 31.92 26.89
N GLY A 287 3.03 31.16 25.80
CA GLY A 287 3.28 29.72 25.85
C GLY A 287 2.03 28.91 26.19
N GLN A 288 0.83 29.43 25.88
CA GLN A 288 -0.41 28.68 26.10
C GLN A 288 -0.78 27.79 24.90
N GLY A 289 -0.16 27.99 23.74
CA GLY A 289 -0.47 27.24 22.52
C GLY A 289 -1.80 27.66 21.89
N ILE A 290 -2.22 28.90 22.13
CA ILE A 290 -3.46 29.50 21.65
C ILE A 290 -3.20 30.21 20.33
N LYS A 291 -3.93 29.81 19.29
CA LYS A 291 -3.90 30.47 17.98
C LYS A 291 -4.43 31.91 18.07
N ILE A 292 -3.74 32.86 17.43
CA ILE A 292 -4.12 34.27 17.35
C ILE A 292 -3.87 34.85 15.95
N GLY A 293 -4.57 35.94 15.61
CA GLY A 293 -4.31 36.70 14.38
C GLY A 293 -4.79 36.02 13.10
N LYS A 294 -4.17 36.35 11.97
CA LYS A 294 -4.49 35.75 10.67
C LYS A 294 -3.94 34.34 10.58
N TRP A 295 -4.71 33.43 9.98
CA TRP A 295 -4.31 32.05 9.79
C TRP A 295 -4.69 31.54 8.40
N ILE A 296 -3.84 30.67 7.87
CA ILE A 296 -4.11 29.82 6.71
C ILE A 296 -3.96 28.38 7.18
N GLU A 297 -5.08 27.67 7.30
CA GLU A 297 -5.09 26.24 7.67
C GLU A 297 -5.18 25.38 6.42
N LEU A 298 -4.67 24.16 6.51
CA LEU A 298 -4.86 23.16 5.46
C LEU A 298 -6.14 22.36 5.72
N PHE A 299 -6.71 21.82 4.66
CA PHE A 299 -7.75 20.80 4.76
C PHE A 299 -7.21 19.47 5.28
N ASP A 300 -8.01 18.76 6.07
CA ASP A 300 -7.74 17.38 6.47
C ASP A 300 -7.84 16.50 5.22
N GLY A 301 -6.70 16.08 4.67
CA GLY A 301 -6.62 15.54 3.31
C GLY A 301 -6.00 16.51 2.31
N PHE A 302 -5.12 17.43 2.74
CA PHE A 302 -4.31 18.23 1.83
C PHE A 302 -3.25 17.37 1.13
N TYR A 303 -3.32 17.25 -0.19
CA TYR A 303 -2.32 16.56 -1.01
C TYR A 303 -2.33 17.09 -2.45
N ASN A 304 -1.54 16.48 -3.34
CA ASN A 304 -1.37 16.99 -4.71
C ASN A 304 -2.68 17.22 -5.48
N ASN A 305 -3.71 16.37 -5.27
CA ASN A 305 -5.02 16.54 -5.91
C ASN A 305 -6.11 17.13 -4.99
N CYS A 306 -5.77 17.62 -3.82
CA CYS A 306 -6.69 18.36 -2.97
C CYS A 306 -5.90 19.44 -2.24
N GLN A 307 -5.69 20.57 -2.91
CA GLN A 307 -4.97 21.69 -2.33
C GLN A 307 -5.98 22.74 -1.87
N VAL A 308 -6.61 22.45 -0.73
CA VAL A 308 -7.60 23.33 -0.09
C VAL A 308 -7.02 24.01 1.14
N THR A 309 -7.16 25.33 1.23
CA THR A 309 -6.81 26.09 2.44
C THR A 309 -8.00 26.86 3.00
N TYR A 310 -7.97 27.10 4.31
CA TYR A 310 -8.93 27.91 5.05
C TYR A 310 -8.25 29.17 5.56
N ASN A 311 -8.67 30.32 5.06
CA ASN A 311 -8.05 31.61 5.36
C ASN A 311 -8.99 32.40 6.27
N GLY A 312 -8.53 32.80 7.45
CA GLY A 312 -9.35 33.61 8.35
C GLY A 312 -8.58 34.15 9.54
N GLN A 313 -9.30 34.40 10.63
CA GLN A 313 -8.72 34.96 11.86
C GLN A 313 -9.09 34.14 13.09
N TYR A 314 -8.12 34.08 13.99
CA TYR A 314 -8.25 33.54 15.34
C TYR A 314 -8.21 34.66 16.38
N LYS A 315 -9.07 34.55 17.39
CA LYS A 315 -9.01 35.36 18.61
C LYS A 315 -9.16 34.43 19.80
N SER A 316 -8.13 34.40 20.66
CA SER A 316 -8.10 33.53 21.85
C SER A 316 -8.37 32.06 21.52
N GLY A 317 -7.78 31.56 20.43
CA GLY A 317 -7.89 30.15 20.02
C GLY A 317 -9.20 29.79 19.33
N LYS A 318 -10.12 30.76 19.15
CA LYS A 318 -11.40 30.55 18.47
C LYS A 318 -11.41 31.25 17.10
N LYS A 319 -12.02 30.61 16.09
CA LYS A 319 -12.21 31.18 14.76
C LYS A 319 -13.22 32.33 14.85
N VAL A 320 -12.92 33.47 14.22
CA VAL A 320 -13.78 34.66 14.23
C VAL A 320 -13.86 35.30 12.85
N GLY A 321 -14.96 36.00 12.59
CA GLY A 321 -15.13 36.78 11.36
C GLY A 321 -15.26 35.91 10.11
N ARG A 322 -14.90 36.48 8.96
CA ARG A 322 -14.97 35.80 7.67
C ARG A 322 -13.83 34.78 7.53
N TRP A 323 -14.18 33.58 7.07
CA TRP A 323 -13.27 32.51 6.72
C TRP A 323 -13.52 32.08 5.27
N ASP A 324 -12.51 32.25 4.43
CA ASP A 324 -12.55 31.93 3.00
C ASP A 324 -11.96 30.53 2.78
N ILE A 325 -12.62 29.74 1.92
CA ILE A 325 -12.11 28.43 1.47
C ILE A 325 -11.50 28.64 0.10
N MET A 326 -10.20 28.37 0.01
CA MET A 326 -9.43 28.53 -1.21
C MET A 326 -9.03 27.17 -1.76
N PHE A 327 -9.05 27.01 -3.08
CA PHE A 327 -8.68 25.76 -3.76
C PHE A 327 -7.84 26.04 -5.02
N ARG A 328 -6.92 25.14 -5.34
CA ARG A 328 -6.23 25.08 -6.64
C ARG A 328 -6.07 23.61 -7.06
N ASP A 329 -6.12 23.35 -8.37
CA ASP A 329 -6.00 21.99 -8.89
C ASP A 329 -4.57 21.43 -8.77
N ASP A 330 -3.55 22.29 -8.87
CA ASP A 330 -2.13 21.91 -8.90
C ASP A 330 -1.28 23.06 -8.30
N SER A 331 -0.09 22.72 -7.81
CA SER A 331 0.86 23.64 -7.17
C SER A 331 1.31 24.80 -8.06
N ASN A 332 1.10 24.69 -9.37
CA ASN A 332 1.41 25.72 -10.37
C ASN A 332 0.28 26.74 -10.61
N TYR A 333 -0.94 26.49 -10.12
CA TYR A 333 -2.06 27.43 -10.27
C TYR A 333 -2.24 28.29 -9.02
N PRO A 334 -2.77 29.52 -9.17
CA PRO A 334 -3.16 30.32 -8.02
C PRO A 334 -4.38 29.71 -7.32
N PHE A 335 -4.47 29.95 -6.01
CA PHE A 335 -5.64 29.62 -5.22
C PHE A 335 -6.86 30.47 -5.65
N GLN A 336 -8.02 29.82 -5.74
CA GLN A 336 -9.31 30.42 -6.09
C GLN A 336 -10.29 30.28 -4.93
N LEU A 337 -11.12 31.31 -4.70
CA LEU A 337 -12.18 31.26 -3.69
C LEU A 337 -13.29 30.30 -4.14
N VAL A 338 -13.52 29.22 -3.38
CA VAL A 338 -14.55 28.21 -3.69
C VAL A 338 -15.66 28.14 -2.64
N GLY A 339 -15.45 28.73 -1.46
CA GLY A 339 -16.44 28.70 -0.41
C GLY A 339 -16.05 29.50 0.82
N GLY A 340 -16.69 29.19 1.96
CA GLY A 340 -16.47 29.87 3.22
C GLY A 340 -17.73 30.42 3.85
N GLY A 341 -17.55 31.21 4.89
CA GLY A 341 -18.63 31.84 5.63
C GLY A 341 -18.11 32.66 6.80
N SER A 342 -18.97 32.94 7.78
CA SER A 342 -18.60 33.73 8.95
C SER A 342 -18.75 32.97 10.26
N TYR A 343 -17.90 33.32 11.20
CA TYR A 343 -17.92 32.88 12.58
C TYR A 343 -18.29 34.04 13.50
N TYR A 344 -19.15 33.76 14.49
CA TYR A 344 -19.61 34.77 15.43
C TYR A 344 -18.55 35.06 16.50
N LEU A 345 -18.26 36.35 16.71
CA LEU A 345 -17.19 36.79 17.61
C LEU A 345 -17.49 36.51 19.10
N ILE A 346 -18.76 36.60 19.52
CA ILE A 346 -19.15 36.58 20.94
C ILE A 346 -19.45 35.15 21.41
N CYS A 347 -20.01 34.29 20.55
CA CYS A 347 -20.43 32.92 20.91
C CYS A 347 -19.41 31.89 20.45
N GLU A 348 -18.21 31.94 21.01
CA GLU A 348 -17.26 30.83 20.98
C GLU A 348 -16.81 30.29 19.61
N GLY A 349 -16.91 31.08 18.53
CA GLY A 349 -16.52 30.62 17.19
C GLY A 349 -17.52 29.65 16.57
N PHE A 350 -18.82 29.85 16.81
CA PHE A 350 -19.87 29.19 16.04
C PHE A 350 -20.01 29.77 14.63
N LYS A 351 -20.25 28.91 13.65
CA LYS A 351 -20.65 29.31 12.29
C LYS A 351 -21.99 30.05 12.32
N LEU A 352 -22.13 31.08 11.51
CA LEU A 352 -23.33 31.92 11.40
C LEU A 352 -23.59 32.35 9.96
N GLY A 353 -24.87 32.42 9.58
CA GLY A 353 -25.32 32.93 8.29
C GLY A 353 -25.02 31.97 7.14
N LYS A 354 -24.96 32.51 5.92
CA LYS A 354 -24.69 31.73 4.72
C LYS A 354 -23.30 31.11 4.76
N TRP A 355 -23.22 29.85 4.36
CA TRP A 355 -22.00 29.07 4.31
C TRP A 355 -21.94 28.24 3.04
N ILE A 356 -20.72 28.08 2.53
CA ILE A 356 -20.37 27.11 1.51
C ILE A 356 -19.35 26.16 2.12
N GLU A 357 -19.69 24.88 2.23
CA GLU A 357 -18.82 23.82 2.73
C GLU A 357 -18.35 22.91 1.61
N LEU A 358 -17.18 22.29 1.78
CA LEU A 358 -16.70 21.25 0.86
C LEU A 358 -17.17 19.87 1.33
N SER A 359 -17.32 18.92 0.41
CA SER A 359 -17.45 17.51 0.74
C SER A 359 -16.19 16.93 1.39
N GLU A 360 -16.35 15.87 2.18
CA GLU A 360 -15.20 15.15 2.77
C GLU A 360 -14.26 14.59 1.69
N GLY A 361 -14.80 14.11 0.56
CA GLY A 361 -14.03 13.66 -0.60
C GLY A 361 -13.72 14.76 -1.62
N PHE A 362 -13.71 16.04 -1.22
CA PHE A 362 -13.44 17.13 -2.16
C PHE A 362 -12.03 17.02 -2.73
N ASP A 363 -11.89 16.91 -4.04
CA ASP A 363 -10.61 16.83 -4.74
C ASP A 363 -10.74 17.29 -6.21
N ASN A 364 -9.67 17.16 -6.99
CA ASN A 364 -9.66 17.52 -8.42
C ASN A 364 -10.68 16.76 -9.29
N HIS A 365 -11.18 15.61 -8.81
CA HIS A 365 -12.09 14.69 -9.50
C HIS A 365 -13.50 14.67 -8.91
N SER A 366 -13.69 15.27 -7.73
CA SER A 366 -14.96 15.39 -7.02
C SER A 366 -15.07 16.75 -6.35
N GLN A 367 -15.49 17.77 -7.11
CA GLN A 367 -15.67 19.11 -6.57
C GLN A 367 -17.12 19.32 -6.15
N VAL A 368 -17.48 18.77 -4.98
CA VAL A 368 -18.80 18.92 -4.38
C VAL A 368 -18.77 19.97 -3.27
N ILE A 369 -19.71 20.91 -3.32
CA ILE A 369 -19.94 21.89 -2.25
C ILE A 369 -21.37 21.84 -1.72
N TYR A 370 -21.55 22.25 -0.48
CA TYR A 370 -22.83 22.39 0.18
C TYR A 370 -23.11 23.85 0.50
N ILE A 371 -24.23 24.39 0.03
CA ILE A 371 -24.61 25.78 0.25
C ILE A 371 -25.83 25.82 1.16
N GLY A 372 -25.74 26.53 2.28
CA GLY A 372 -26.87 26.67 3.20
C GLY A 372 -26.63 27.71 4.28
N GLU A 373 -27.40 27.63 5.36
CA GLU A 373 -27.33 28.59 6.46
C GLU A 373 -27.05 27.91 7.81
N TYR A 374 -26.24 28.61 8.62
CA TYR A 374 -25.97 28.29 10.00
C TYR A 374 -26.65 29.27 10.96
N LYS A 375 -27.26 28.73 12.02
CA LYS A 375 -27.76 29.49 13.18
C LYS A 375 -27.22 28.86 14.46
N ASN A 376 -26.51 29.64 15.25
CA ASN A 376 -25.86 29.19 16.49
C ASN A 376 -24.98 27.93 16.30
N GLY A 377 -24.18 27.90 15.22
CA GLY A 377 -23.29 26.78 14.93
C GLY A 377 -23.99 25.52 14.41
N LYS A 378 -25.30 25.59 14.16
CA LYS A 378 -26.10 24.46 13.65
C LYS A 378 -26.68 24.77 12.27
N LYS A 379 -26.67 23.78 11.37
CA LYS A 379 -27.30 23.85 10.06
C LYS A 379 -28.82 24.01 10.21
N VAL A 380 -29.41 24.95 9.48
CA VAL A 380 -30.85 25.23 9.46
C VAL A 380 -31.32 25.43 8.02
N GLY A 381 -32.63 25.32 7.78
CA GLY A 381 -33.24 25.60 6.49
C GLY A 381 -32.73 24.71 5.35
N ARG A 382 -32.83 25.23 4.12
CA ARG A 382 -32.43 24.55 2.88
C ARG A 382 -30.91 24.49 2.74
N TRP A 383 -30.41 23.31 2.37
CA TRP A 383 -29.02 23.05 2.01
C TRP A 383 -28.95 22.41 0.63
N ASP A 384 -28.35 23.12 -0.32
CA ASP A 384 -28.17 22.68 -1.70
C ASP A 384 -26.83 21.97 -1.88
N VAL A 385 -26.84 20.90 -2.66
CA VAL A 385 -25.62 20.17 -3.05
C VAL A 385 -25.27 20.58 -4.46
N MET A 386 -24.10 21.19 -4.63
CA MET A 386 -23.60 21.61 -5.92
C MET A 386 -22.38 20.78 -6.31
N PHE A 387 -22.24 20.50 -7.60
CA PHE A 387 -21.11 19.77 -8.14
C PHE A 387 -20.57 20.45 -9.40
N ARG A 388 -19.27 20.39 -9.61
CA ARG A 388 -18.66 20.65 -10.91
C ARG A 388 -17.59 19.61 -11.20
N GLU A 389 -17.41 19.33 -12.48
CA GLU A 389 -16.46 18.30 -12.93
C GLU A 389 -15.01 18.79 -12.88
N HIS A 390 -14.80 20.07 -13.17
CA HIS A 390 -13.49 20.71 -13.28
C HIS A 390 -13.55 22.13 -12.70
N SER A 391 -12.41 22.67 -12.25
CA SER A 391 -12.32 23.99 -11.62
C SER A 391 -12.80 25.15 -12.50
N ASN A 392 -12.71 24.97 -13.83
CA ASN A 392 -13.17 25.92 -14.84
C ASN A 392 -14.66 25.76 -15.20
N HIS A 393 -15.34 24.73 -14.71
CA HIS A 393 -16.78 24.56 -14.90
C HIS A 393 -17.56 25.32 -13.82
N GLN A 394 -18.79 25.71 -14.17
CA GLN A 394 -19.72 26.26 -13.18
C GLN A 394 -20.29 25.14 -12.30
N PHE A 395 -20.64 25.48 -11.07
CA PHE A 395 -21.31 24.55 -10.16
C PHE A 395 -22.77 24.36 -10.56
N GLU A 396 -23.20 23.10 -10.64
CA GLU A 396 -24.57 22.70 -10.93
C GLU A 396 -25.22 22.09 -9.69
N MET A 397 -26.49 22.41 -9.44
CA MET A 397 -27.23 21.82 -8.31
C MET A 397 -27.62 20.38 -8.63
N ILE A 398 -27.07 19.43 -7.87
CA ILE A 398 -27.33 18.00 -8.05
C ILE A 398 -28.18 17.38 -6.93
N GLY A 399 -28.43 18.12 -5.85
CA GLY A 399 -29.16 17.58 -4.71
C GLY A 399 -29.40 18.58 -3.58
N GLY A 400 -29.68 18.06 -2.38
CA GLY A 400 -29.95 18.87 -1.19
C GLY A 400 -31.17 18.42 -0.40
N GLY A 401 -31.40 19.10 0.72
CA GLY A 401 -32.55 18.89 1.61
C GLY A 401 -32.68 20.00 2.64
N SER A 402 -33.54 19.83 3.64
CA SER A 402 -33.77 20.88 4.66
C SER A 402 -33.59 20.39 6.09
N PHE A 403 -32.85 21.13 6.89
CA PHE A 403 -32.75 20.91 8.33
C PHE A 403 -33.87 21.63 9.06
N ASP A 404 -34.16 21.17 10.28
CA ASP A 404 -35.13 21.82 11.16
C ASP A 404 -34.69 23.22 11.60
N ASP A 405 -35.63 24.17 11.63
CA ASP A 405 -35.34 25.55 12.06
C ASP A 405 -35.14 25.68 13.58
N LYS A 406 -35.41 24.61 14.34
CA LYS A 406 -35.23 24.55 15.79
C LYS A 406 -33.77 24.36 16.21
N CYS A 407 -32.83 24.45 15.26
CA CYS A 407 -31.41 24.29 15.52
C CYS A 407 -31.11 22.95 16.23
N ASN A 408 -31.60 21.83 15.73
CA ASN A 408 -31.16 20.51 16.19
C ASN A 408 -30.32 19.77 15.14
N GLN A 409 -30.11 20.38 13.96
CA GLN A 409 -29.49 19.74 12.79
C GLN A 409 -30.24 18.47 12.37
N ILE A 410 -31.55 18.44 12.60
CA ILE A 410 -32.37 17.30 12.28
C ILE A 410 -32.77 17.43 10.81
N LYS A 411 -32.30 16.50 9.96
CA LYS A 411 -32.76 16.42 8.56
C LYS A 411 -34.27 16.16 8.51
N GLN A 412 -34.98 16.86 7.61
CA GLN A 412 -36.42 16.73 7.41
C GLN A 412 -36.79 16.81 5.92
N GLY A 413 -37.90 16.18 5.56
CA GLY A 413 -38.47 16.25 4.21
C GLY A 413 -37.66 15.45 3.18
N ARG A 414 -37.78 15.84 1.91
CA ARG A 414 -37.05 15.19 0.80
C ARG A 414 -35.57 15.55 0.85
N TRP A 415 -34.71 14.56 0.60
CA TRP A 415 -33.27 14.72 0.59
C TRP A 415 -32.64 13.96 -0.57
N ILE A 416 -31.66 14.58 -1.22
CA ILE A 416 -30.76 13.93 -2.16
C ILE A 416 -29.36 13.90 -1.54
N GLU A 417 -28.88 12.69 -1.22
CA GLU A 417 -27.54 12.43 -0.65
C GLU A 417 -26.59 11.93 -1.73
N LEU A 418 -25.29 12.11 -1.52
CA LEU A 418 -24.26 11.55 -2.40
C LEU A 418 -23.77 10.21 -1.84
N SER A 419 -23.23 9.34 -2.70
CA SER A 419 -22.42 8.21 -2.25
C SER A 419 -21.14 8.65 -1.57
N ASP A 420 -20.66 7.84 -0.63
CA ASP A 420 -19.37 8.07 0.03
C ASP A 420 -18.22 8.13 -1.00
N ASP A 421 -18.33 7.35 -2.08
CA ASP A 421 -17.40 7.32 -3.21
C ASP A 421 -17.79 8.28 -4.35
N PHE A 422 -18.61 9.31 -4.07
CA PHE A 422 -19.07 10.22 -5.12
C PHE A 422 -17.88 10.92 -5.79
N GLN A 423 -17.71 10.66 -7.08
CA GLN A 423 -16.69 11.27 -7.94
C GLN A 423 -17.25 11.36 -9.36
N LYS A 424 -16.53 12.05 -10.26
CA LYS A 424 -16.87 12.12 -11.69
C LYS A 424 -17.19 10.75 -12.31
N ASP A 425 -16.42 9.73 -11.96
CA ASP A 425 -16.59 8.37 -12.48
C ASP A 425 -17.61 7.55 -11.66
N SER A 426 -18.13 8.04 -10.53
CA SER A 426 -19.12 7.33 -9.70
C SER A 426 -20.10 8.31 -9.11
N SER A 427 -21.02 8.78 -9.94
CA SER A 427 -21.93 9.88 -9.57
C SER A 427 -23.27 9.36 -9.09
N VAL A 428 -23.21 8.58 -8.02
CA VAL A 428 -24.37 7.96 -7.40
C VAL A 428 -24.97 8.91 -6.36
N ILE A 429 -26.27 9.13 -6.47
CA ILE A 429 -27.05 9.88 -5.48
C ILE A 429 -28.18 9.01 -4.91
N TYR A 430 -28.63 9.35 -3.71
CA TYR A 430 -29.74 8.72 -3.01
C TYR A 430 -30.86 9.72 -2.79
N ASP A 431 -32.03 9.50 -3.38
CA ASP A 431 -33.20 10.37 -3.25
C ASP A 431 -34.24 9.70 -2.35
N GLY A 432 -34.61 10.36 -1.25
CA GLY A 432 -35.58 9.81 -0.32
C GLY A 432 -36.09 10.85 0.67
N GLN A 433 -36.69 10.39 1.77
CA GLN A 433 -37.24 11.27 2.79
C GLN A 433 -36.63 11.03 4.17
N TYR A 434 -36.50 12.12 4.91
CA TYR A 434 -36.16 12.15 6.32
C TYR A 434 -37.34 12.60 7.16
N GLN A 435 -37.53 11.94 8.31
CA GLN A 435 -38.44 12.36 9.36
C GLN A 435 -37.71 12.27 10.70
N ASN A 436 -37.61 13.41 11.41
CA ASN A 436 -36.87 13.50 12.67
C ASN A 436 -35.43 12.95 12.58
N GLY A 437 -34.73 13.24 11.48
CA GLY A 437 -33.35 12.82 11.28
C GLY A 437 -33.18 11.34 10.91
N LYS A 438 -34.29 10.60 10.75
CA LYS A 438 -34.30 9.18 10.36
C LYS A 438 -34.76 9.05 8.91
N LYS A 439 -34.09 8.18 8.14
CA LYS A 439 -34.51 7.82 6.78
C LYS A 439 -35.85 7.07 6.84
N VAL A 440 -36.85 7.52 6.09
CA VAL A 440 -38.18 6.88 6.07
C VAL A 440 -38.67 6.67 4.64
N GLY A 441 -39.55 5.68 4.46
CA GLY A 441 -40.21 5.43 3.19
C GLY A 441 -39.25 4.94 2.11
N ARG A 442 -39.52 5.32 0.87
CA ARG A 442 -38.76 4.90 -0.31
C ARG A 442 -37.52 5.77 -0.49
N TRP A 443 -36.40 5.09 -0.76
CA TRP A 443 -35.11 5.67 -1.10
C TRP A 443 -34.67 5.09 -2.43
N ASP A 444 -34.58 5.91 -3.46
CA ASP A 444 -34.12 5.54 -4.80
C ASP A 444 -32.61 5.82 -4.92
N ILE A 445 -31.89 4.93 -5.59
CA ILE A 445 -30.47 5.13 -5.95
C ILE A 445 -30.44 5.54 -7.41
N LEU A 446 -29.92 6.74 -7.68
CA LEU A 446 -29.85 7.29 -9.02
C LEU A 446 -28.38 7.44 -9.45
N LEU A 447 -28.10 7.15 -10.71
CA LEU A 447 -26.84 7.46 -11.36
C LEU A 447 -26.99 8.74 -12.18
N LEU A 448 -26.14 9.75 -11.91
CA LEU A 448 -26.07 10.96 -12.70
C LEU A 448 -25.31 10.69 -14.00
N ASP A 449 -25.96 10.92 -15.14
CA ASP A 449 -25.29 10.94 -16.45
C ASP A 449 -24.92 12.38 -16.81
N PHE A 450 -23.64 12.74 -16.64
CA PHE A 450 -23.14 14.08 -16.96
C PHE A 450 -23.14 14.42 -18.46
N ARG A 451 -23.49 13.47 -19.35
CA ARG A 451 -23.79 13.79 -20.75
C ARG A 451 -25.16 14.44 -20.93
N GLY A 452 -25.83 14.80 -19.82
CA GLY A 452 -26.99 15.69 -19.79
C GLY A 452 -28.33 15.02 -20.12
N LYS A 453 -28.49 13.71 -19.86
CA LYS A 453 -29.62 12.93 -20.41
C LYS A 453 -30.53 12.18 -19.44
N LYS A 454 -30.55 12.56 -18.15
CA LYS A 454 -31.46 12.13 -17.05
C LYS A 454 -30.75 11.26 -16.00
N ASN A 455 -31.21 11.40 -14.76
CA ASN A 455 -30.84 10.54 -13.65
C ASN A 455 -31.43 9.15 -13.89
N LEU A 456 -30.59 8.12 -13.91
CA LEU A 456 -31.01 6.75 -14.12
C LEU A 456 -31.23 6.07 -12.77
N SER A 457 -32.45 5.66 -12.45
CA SER A 457 -32.73 4.86 -11.27
C SER A 457 -32.06 3.48 -11.41
N ILE A 458 -31.04 3.23 -10.60
CA ILE A 458 -30.25 2.00 -10.61
C ILE A 458 -30.47 1.13 -9.36
N GLY A 459 -31.20 1.63 -8.36
CA GLY A 459 -31.51 0.83 -7.19
C GLY A 459 -32.36 1.52 -6.14
N GLY A 460 -32.26 1.07 -4.89
CA GLY A 460 -33.05 1.62 -3.77
C GLY A 460 -33.88 0.59 -3.03
N GLY A 461 -34.69 1.05 -2.08
CA GLY A 461 -35.60 0.22 -1.29
C GLY A 461 -36.39 1.01 -0.26
N LEU A 462 -36.97 0.31 0.71
CA LEU A 462 -37.82 0.90 1.76
C LEU A 462 -37.13 0.85 3.12
N PHE A 463 -37.23 1.96 3.88
CA PHE A 463 -36.96 1.98 5.32
C PHE A 463 -38.28 1.92 6.10
N ASN A 464 -38.28 1.19 7.20
CA ASN A 464 -39.42 1.14 8.12
C ASN A 464 -39.56 2.46 8.91
N LYS A 465 -40.74 2.71 9.50
CA LYS A 465 -41.05 3.93 10.28
C LYS A 465 -40.69 3.82 11.77
N GLN A 466 -39.76 2.94 12.15
CA GLN A 466 -39.40 2.72 13.54
C GLN A 466 -38.37 3.75 14.03
N ASP A 467 -38.08 3.72 15.35
CA ASP A 467 -37.09 4.60 15.95
C ASP A 467 -35.66 4.38 15.45
N PHE A 468 -35.38 3.22 14.88
CA PHE A 468 -34.15 2.95 14.15
C PHE A 468 -34.57 2.55 12.74
N PRO A 469 -34.29 3.38 11.72
CA PRO A 469 -34.74 3.11 10.37
C PRO A 469 -33.99 1.89 9.83
N LEU A 470 -34.68 0.75 9.82
CA LEU A 470 -34.14 -0.50 9.30
C LEU A 470 -34.62 -0.69 7.87
N LYS A 471 -33.72 -1.16 7.00
CA LYS A 471 -34.06 -1.59 5.65
C LYS A 471 -35.11 -2.70 5.72
N GLN A 472 -36.13 -2.63 4.87
CA GLN A 472 -37.23 -3.59 4.77
C GLN A 472 -37.65 -3.83 3.31
N GLY A 473 -38.10 -5.04 3.00
CA GLY A 473 -38.61 -5.43 1.68
C GLY A 473 -37.49 -5.52 0.63
N LYS A 474 -37.86 -5.36 -0.64
CA LYS A 474 -36.91 -5.44 -1.76
C LYS A 474 -35.95 -4.26 -1.76
N TRP A 475 -34.68 -4.57 -1.92
CA TRP A 475 -33.58 -3.63 -2.05
C TRP A 475 -32.70 -3.97 -3.23
N ILE A 476 -32.18 -2.92 -3.86
CA ILE A 476 -31.09 -3.00 -4.82
C ILE A 476 -29.94 -2.18 -4.23
N GLU A 477 -28.84 -2.85 -3.88
CA GLU A 477 -27.64 -2.25 -3.33
C GLU A 477 -26.54 -2.14 -4.38
N LEU A 478 -25.63 -1.19 -4.23
CA LEU A 478 -24.43 -1.10 -5.06
C LEU A 478 -23.28 -1.87 -4.42
N SER A 479 -22.34 -2.34 -5.24
CA SER A 479 -21.09 -2.89 -4.74
C SER A 479 -20.16 -1.83 -4.19
N ASN A 480 -19.27 -2.23 -3.28
CA ASN A 480 -18.12 -1.41 -2.92
C ASN A 480 -17.28 -1.14 -4.17
N GLY A 481 -16.91 0.12 -4.41
CA GLY A 481 -16.20 0.52 -5.62
C GLY A 481 -17.06 0.54 -6.90
N PHE A 482 -18.39 0.68 -6.76
CA PHE A 482 -19.26 0.97 -7.91
C PHE A 482 -18.74 2.19 -8.67
N GLN A 483 -18.48 2.06 -9.97
CA GLN A 483 -17.95 3.10 -10.85
C GLN A 483 -18.62 3.01 -12.22
N HIS A 484 -18.47 4.03 -13.05
CA HIS A 484 -19.08 4.13 -14.39
C HIS A 484 -18.76 2.91 -15.24
N ASP A 485 -17.49 2.51 -15.25
CA ASP A 485 -16.99 1.38 -16.05
C ASP A 485 -17.21 0.03 -15.36
N PHE A 486 -17.65 0.04 -14.09
CA PHE A 486 -17.87 -1.17 -13.29
C PHE A 486 -19.10 -1.04 -12.38
N GLN A 487 -20.24 -1.51 -12.88
CA GLN A 487 -21.53 -1.30 -12.24
C GLN A 487 -22.12 -2.64 -11.80
N LEU A 488 -21.90 -2.95 -10.53
CA LEU A 488 -22.39 -4.17 -9.90
C LEU A 488 -23.43 -3.82 -8.82
N THR A 489 -24.59 -4.48 -8.88
CA THR A 489 -25.66 -4.31 -7.89
C THR A 489 -26.13 -5.63 -7.32
N PHE A 490 -26.65 -5.60 -6.10
CA PHE A 490 -27.20 -6.75 -5.39
C PHE A 490 -28.70 -6.54 -5.15
N ILE A 491 -29.55 -7.43 -5.64
CA ILE A 491 -31.01 -7.32 -5.53
C ILE A 491 -31.52 -8.41 -4.61
N GLY A 492 -32.19 -8.06 -3.51
CA GLY A 492 -32.77 -9.05 -2.61
C GLY A 492 -33.67 -8.42 -1.56
N ASP A 493 -34.09 -9.21 -0.57
CA ASP A 493 -34.99 -8.76 0.47
C ASP A 493 -34.28 -8.48 1.79
N TYR A 494 -34.75 -7.46 2.49
CA TYR A 494 -34.39 -7.11 3.85
C TYR A 494 -35.55 -7.36 4.81
N GLN A 495 -35.24 -7.87 5.99
CA GLN A 495 -36.16 -7.94 7.13
C GLN A 495 -35.43 -7.43 8.38
N ASN A 496 -35.97 -6.37 9.00
CA ASN A 496 -35.39 -5.73 10.19
C ASN A 496 -33.89 -5.40 10.01
N GLY A 497 -33.52 -4.84 8.86
CA GLY A 497 -32.15 -4.41 8.57
C GLY A 497 -31.18 -5.55 8.26
N LYS A 498 -31.66 -6.79 8.13
CA LYS A 498 -30.83 -7.95 7.78
C LYS A 498 -31.26 -8.54 6.43
N LYS A 499 -30.27 -8.94 5.64
CA LYS A 499 -30.48 -9.63 4.36
C LYS A 499 -31.12 -11.00 4.62
N VAL A 500 -32.21 -11.28 3.91
CA VAL A 500 -32.96 -12.54 3.97
C VAL A 500 -33.28 -13.04 2.56
N GLY A 501 -33.56 -14.33 2.43
CA GLY A 501 -33.99 -14.92 1.16
C GLY A 501 -32.93 -14.81 0.06
N ARG A 502 -33.38 -14.80 -1.19
CA ARG A 502 -32.50 -14.77 -2.38
C ARG A 502 -31.99 -13.36 -2.67
N TRP A 503 -30.70 -13.28 -2.98
CA TRP A 503 -29.96 -12.10 -3.35
C TRP A 503 -29.26 -12.32 -4.70
N ASP A 504 -29.77 -11.68 -5.74
CA ASP A 504 -29.25 -11.71 -7.10
C ASP A 504 -28.12 -10.70 -7.28
N ILE A 505 -27.09 -11.08 -8.02
CA ILE A 505 -25.97 -10.22 -8.40
C ILE A 505 -26.16 -9.82 -9.84
N MET A 506 -26.29 -8.51 -10.08
CA MET A 506 -26.50 -7.96 -11.39
C MET A 506 -25.30 -7.11 -11.81
N PHE A 507 -24.88 -7.24 -13.06
CA PHE A 507 -23.77 -6.48 -13.63
C PHE A 507 -24.23 -5.72 -14.87
N ARG A 508 -23.70 -4.51 -15.05
CA ARG A 508 -23.91 -3.68 -16.24
C ARG A 508 -22.56 -3.27 -16.81
N GLU A 509 -22.38 -3.57 -18.10
CA GLU A 509 -21.21 -3.16 -18.87
C GLU A 509 -21.50 -1.82 -19.55
N ASP A 510 -20.49 -0.96 -19.56
CA ASP A 510 -20.49 0.42 -20.02
C ASP A 510 -21.49 0.71 -21.17
N SER A 511 -22.27 1.77 -21.02
CA SER A 511 -23.34 2.26 -21.92
C SER A 511 -24.57 1.37 -22.19
N SER A 512 -24.55 0.07 -21.84
CA SER A 512 -25.76 -0.76 -22.00
C SER A 512 -26.79 -0.39 -20.91
N TYR A 513 -28.01 0.02 -21.31
CA TYR A 513 -29.03 0.49 -20.35
C TYR A 513 -29.57 -0.60 -19.40
N GLN A 514 -29.14 -1.87 -19.51
CA GLN A 514 -29.75 -2.99 -18.79
C GLN A 514 -28.74 -3.78 -17.96
N PHE A 515 -29.05 -3.93 -16.67
CA PHE A 515 -28.38 -4.85 -15.75
C PHE A 515 -28.67 -6.30 -16.14
N LYS A 516 -27.65 -7.17 -16.01
CA LYS A 516 -27.74 -8.59 -16.34
C LYS A 516 -27.42 -9.43 -15.12
N LEU A 517 -28.23 -10.45 -14.86
CA LEU A 517 -28.01 -11.40 -13.78
C LEU A 517 -26.74 -12.19 -14.05
N ILE A 518 -25.75 -12.09 -13.18
CA ILE A 518 -24.48 -12.83 -13.28
C ILE A 518 -24.29 -13.84 -12.16
N GLY A 519 -25.16 -13.83 -11.14
CA GLY A 519 -25.06 -14.75 -10.02
C GLY A 519 -26.02 -14.38 -8.89
N GLY A 520 -25.78 -14.93 -7.71
CA GLY A 520 -26.58 -14.69 -6.52
C GLY A 520 -26.45 -15.81 -5.51
N GLY A 521 -27.16 -15.69 -4.40
CA GLY A 521 -27.33 -16.77 -3.44
C GLY A 521 -28.39 -16.43 -2.41
N SER A 522 -28.54 -17.25 -1.37
CA SER A 522 -29.57 -17.02 -0.35
C SER A 522 -29.00 -16.80 1.05
N TYR A 523 -29.64 -15.93 1.83
CA TYR A 523 -29.42 -15.79 3.26
C TYR A 523 -30.51 -16.54 4.02
N GLY A 524 -30.15 -17.13 5.16
CA GLY A 524 -31.12 -17.83 6.00
C GLY A 524 -32.18 -16.92 6.62
N ASP A 525 -33.38 -17.45 6.83
CA ASP A 525 -34.56 -16.70 7.31
C ASP A 525 -34.43 -16.20 8.75
N LYS A 526 -33.54 -16.79 9.55
CA LYS A 526 -33.37 -16.48 10.99
C LYS A 526 -32.67 -15.15 11.26
N CYS A 527 -32.64 -14.22 10.30
CA CYS A 527 -32.16 -12.86 10.53
C CYS A 527 -30.73 -12.85 11.12
N ASN A 528 -29.82 -13.66 10.60
CA ASN A 528 -28.42 -13.72 11.05
C ASN A 528 -27.41 -13.37 9.94
N GLN A 529 -27.89 -12.97 8.75
CA GLN A 529 -27.07 -12.69 7.56
C GLN A 529 -26.12 -13.85 7.19
N ILE A 530 -26.49 -15.08 7.57
CA ILE A 530 -25.70 -16.25 7.28
C ILE A 530 -26.03 -16.73 5.87
N LYS A 531 -25.01 -16.81 5.00
CA LYS A 531 -25.13 -17.37 3.66
C LYS A 531 -25.52 -18.86 3.71
N GLN A 532 -26.47 -19.26 2.87
CA GLN A 532 -26.98 -20.62 2.76
C GLN A 532 -27.29 -20.99 1.30
N GLY A 533 -27.19 -22.27 0.97
CA GLY A 533 -27.52 -22.81 -0.36
C GLY A 533 -26.48 -22.46 -1.42
N GLN A 534 -26.88 -22.51 -2.69
CA GLN A 534 -26.01 -22.17 -3.82
C GLN A 534 -25.71 -20.67 -3.85
N TRP A 535 -24.47 -20.34 -4.15
CA TRP A 535 -23.93 -18.99 -4.12
C TRP A 535 -22.96 -18.75 -5.26
N VAL A 536 -23.02 -17.54 -5.79
CA VAL A 536 -21.99 -16.95 -6.64
C VAL A 536 -21.27 -15.86 -5.84
N GLU A 537 -19.95 -15.96 -5.74
CA GLU A 537 -19.11 -14.94 -5.13
C GLU A 537 -18.18 -14.32 -6.18
N LEU A 538 -17.96 -13.02 -6.04
CA LEU A 538 -16.99 -12.28 -6.84
C LEU A 538 -15.76 -12.02 -6.00
N GLN A 539 -14.58 -12.14 -6.60
CA GLN A 539 -13.32 -11.85 -5.90
C GLN A 539 -13.22 -10.37 -5.55
N SER A 540 -13.29 -10.02 -4.26
CA SER A 540 -13.42 -8.64 -3.76
C SER A 540 -12.25 -7.70 -4.06
N GLN A 541 -11.07 -8.22 -4.42
CA GLN A 541 -9.83 -7.43 -4.54
C GLN A 541 -9.54 -6.88 -5.95
N LEU A 542 -10.28 -7.30 -6.98
CA LEU A 542 -9.97 -6.93 -8.37
C LEU A 542 -10.78 -5.72 -8.83
N GLN A 543 -10.54 -4.55 -8.23
CA GLN A 543 -11.32 -3.32 -8.46
C GLN A 543 -11.42 -2.84 -9.92
N PHE A 544 -10.62 -3.37 -10.85
CA PHE A 544 -10.66 -2.95 -12.26
C PHE A 544 -10.76 -4.10 -13.28
N PHE A 545 -10.61 -5.36 -12.85
CA PHE A 545 -10.67 -6.53 -13.73
C PHE A 545 -11.18 -7.74 -12.94
N PHE A 546 -12.46 -7.74 -12.57
CA PHE A 546 -13.09 -8.92 -11.94
C PHE A 546 -13.09 -10.08 -12.93
N ASN A 547 -12.01 -10.83 -12.87
CA ASN A 547 -11.75 -11.93 -13.76
C ASN A 547 -12.19 -13.25 -13.14
N ILE A 548 -12.57 -13.32 -11.86
CA ILE A 548 -12.82 -14.59 -11.18
C ILE A 548 -14.17 -14.58 -10.44
N ILE A 549 -15.02 -15.54 -10.82
CA ILE A 549 -16.33 -15.83 -10.24
C ILE A 549 -16.26 -17.21 -9.58
N TYR A 550 -16.62 -17.29 -8.30
CA TYR A 550 -16.73 -18.55 -7.57
C TYR A 550 -18.19 -18.97 -7.50
N TYR A 551 -18.50 -20.22 -7.81
CA TYR A 551 -19.85 -20.78 -7.70
C TYR A 551 -19.80 -22.01 -6.80
N GLY A 552 -20.58 -22.06 -5.73
CA GLY A 552 -20.65 -23.24 -4.88
C GLY A 552 -21.72 -23.13 -3.81
N GLU A 553 -21.62 -23.92 -2.75
CA GLU A 553 -22.64 -23.96 -1.71
C GLU A 553 -22.12 -23.45 -0.37
N PHE A 554 -22.96 -22.72 0.35
CA PHE A 554 -22.79 -22.40 1.76
C PHE A 554 -23.75 -23.21 2.63
N ASN A 555 -23.25 -23.69 3.77
CA ASN A 555 -24.07 -24.20 4.87
C ASN A 555 -23.70 -23.44 6.14
N ASN A 556 -24.66 -22.70 6.68
CA ASN A 556 -24.47 -21.83 7.84
C ASN A 556 -23.25 -20.91 7.75
N GLY A 557 -23.06 -20.26 6.58
CA GLY A 557 -21.98 -19.29 6.37
C GLY A 557 -20.63 -19.91 6.07
N ILE A 558 -20.56 -21.24 6.04
CA ILE A 558 -19.35 -22.00 5.77
C ILE A 558 -19.43 -22.61 4.37
N LYS A 559 -18.38 -22.47 3.56
CA LYS A 559 -18.29 -23.08 2.23
C LYS A 559 -18.31 -24.60 2.35
N VAL A 560 -19.21 -25.27 1.64
CA VAL A 560 -19.34 -26.73 1.61
C VAL A 560 -19.47 -27.23 0.17
N GLY A 561 -19.27 -28.53 -0.05
CA GLY A 561 -19.54 -29.15 -1.34
C GLY A 561 -18.62 -28.67 -2.46
N ARG A 562 -19.03 -28.83 -3.71
CA ARG A 562 -18.23 -28.46 -4.89
C ARG A 562 -18.33 -26.96 -5.16
N TRP A 563 -17.19 -26.32 -5.36
CA TRP A 563 -17.02 -24.93 -5.75
C TRP A 563 -16.31 -24.87 -7.10
N ASN A 564 -16.95 -24.33 -8.12
CA ASN A 564 -16.36 -24.05 -9.42
C ASN A 564 -15.81 -22.61 -9.45
N ILE A 565 -14.78 -22.40 -10.26
CA ILE A 565 -14.16 -21.10 -10.48
C ILE A 565 -14.24 -20.82 -11.99
N TYR A 566 -14.86 -19.70 -12.33
CA TYR A 566 -15.04 -19.25 -13.71
C TYR A 566 -14.25 -17.99 -13.94
N TYR A 567 -13.70 -17.86 -15.15
CA TYR A 567 -12.99 -16.68 -15.56
C TYR A 567 -13.82 -15.81 -16.52
N LYS A 568 -13.83 -14.49 -16.29
CA LYS A 568 -14.42 -13.52 -17.23
C LYS A 568 -13.29 -12.80 -17.97
N ASN A 569 -13.20 -12.98 -19.29
CA ASN A 569 -12.27 -12.22 -20.12
C ASN A 569 -12.85 -10.81 -20.42
N CYS A 570 -12.24 -9.77 -19.87
CA CYS A 570 -12.68 -8.38 -20.01
C CYS A 570 -12.42 -7.77 -21.40
N PHE A 571 -11.68 -8.43 -22.31
CA PHE A 571 -11.34 -7.85 -23.61
C PHE A 571 -12.42 -8.07 -24.70
N LYS A 572 -13.47 -8.85 -24.45
CA LYS A 572 -14.62 -8.98 -25.36
C LYS A 572 -15.58 -7.80 -25.26
N ASN A 573 -15.12 -6.61 -25.68
CA ASN A 573 -16.02 -5.53 -26.06
C ASN A 573 -16.71 -5.91 -27.39
N SER A 574 -17.96 -6.41 -27.35
CA SER A 574 -19.02 -6.29 -28.40
C SER A 574 -19.94 -7.50 -28.63
N VAL A 575 -19.76 -8.65 -27.97
CA VAL A 575 -20.62 -9.83 -28.26
C VAL A 575 -21.75 -9.96 -27.23
N ASN A 576 -22.99 -10.07 -27.74
CA ASN A 576 -24.26 -10.19 -27.02
C ASN A 576 -24.21 -11.10 -25.78
N PHE A 577 -24.36 -10.47 -24.62
CA PHE A 577 -24.36 -11.08 -23.29
C PHE A 577 -25.62 -11.90 -22.95
N MET A 578 -26.54 -12.11 -23.91
CA MET A 578 -27.83 -12.80 -23.69
C MET A 578 -27.69 -14.32 -23.39
N GLN A 579 -26.45 -14.80 -23.28
CA GLN A 579 -26.12 -16.22 -23.18
C GLN A 579 -25.07 -16.51 -22.09
N ILE A 580 -25.18 -15.91 -20.88
CA ILE A 580 -24.36 -16.35 -19.74
C ILE A 580 -24.58 -17.84 -19.39
N ASN A 581 -25.78 -18.38 -19.66
CA ASN A 581 -26.00 -19.83 -19.57
C ASN A 581 -25.27 -20.66 -20.64
N LEU A 582 -24.64 -20.02 -21.63
CA LEU A 582 -23.99 -20.65 -22.78
C LEU A 582 -22.54 -20.17 -23.04
N TYR A 583 -22.00 -19.19 -22.29
CA TYR A 583 -20.63 -18.67 -22.43
C TYR A 583 -19.87 -18.56 -21.08
N LEU A 584 -20.22 -19.38 -20.08
CA LEU A 584 -19.30 -19.77 -19.00
C LEU A 584 -18.25 -20.79 -19.54
N ASP A 585 -17.68 -20.53 -20.72
CA ASP A 585 -16.94 -21.53 -21.51
C ASP A 585 -15.57 -21.87 -20.94
N MET A 586 -15.06 -21.09 -19.98
CA MET A 586 -13.78 -21.37 -19.35
C MET A 586 -13.98 -21.65 -17.86
N HIS A 587 -14.30 -22.91 -17.57
CA HIS A 587 -14.00 -23.51 -16.27
C HIS A 587 -12.50 -23.32 -16.01
N SER A 588 -12.18 -22.32 -15.19
CA SER A 588 -10.81 -21.98 -14.83
C SER A 588 -10.36 -22.73 -13.59
N GLY A 589 -11.29 -23.30 -12.83
CA GLY A 589 -10.96 -24.27 -11.80
C GLY A 589 -12.06 -24.56 -10.80
N GLY A 590 -11.66 -24.86 -9.57
CA GLY A 590 -12.55 -25.25 -8.48
C GLY A 590 -12.15 -26.55 -7.81
N GLY A 591 -12.85 -26.90 -6.75
CA GLY A 591 -12.68 -28.15 -6.00
C GLY A 591 -13.80 -28.31 -4.98
N SER A 592 -13.60 -29.12 -3.94
CA SER A 592 -14.66 -29.34 -2.94
C SER A 592 -14.23 -28.89 -1.55
N TYR A 593 -15.19 -28.42 -0.75
CA TYR A 593 -15.06 -28.23 0.69
C TYR A 593 -15.75 -29.37 1.45
N ASP A 594 -15.37 -29.56 2.71
CA ASP A 594 -15.98 -30.54 3.59
C ASP A 594 -17.46 -30.24 3.87
N LYS A 595 -18.29 -31.28 3.89
CA LYS A 595 -19.71 -31.14 4.24
C LYS A 595 -19.94 -30.97 5.74
N GLY A 596 -18.93 -31.27 6.56
CA GLY A 596 -18.98 -31.19 8.02
C GLY A 596 -18.96 -29.76 8.59
N GLY A 597 -19.00 -28.74 7.73
CA GLY A 597 -19.10 -27.34 8.15
C GLY A 597 -17.84 -26.83 8.83
N LYS A 598 -16.64 -27.25 8.42
CA LYS A 598 -15.38 -26.64 8.89
C LYS A 598 -14.71 -25.78 7.82
N GLY A 599 -15.27 -25.73 6.61
CA GLY A 599 -14.74 -24.93 5.51
C GLY A 599 -13.41 -25.46 4.97
N LYS A 600 -13.14 -26.75 5.16
CA LYS A 600 -11.85 -27.36 4.78
C LYS A 600 -11.88 -27.80 3.33
N LYS A 601 -10.91 -27.37 2.52
CA LYS A 601 -10.73 -27.86 1.14
C LYS A 601 -10.41 -29.36 1.14
N LEU A 602 -11.02 -30.10 0.21
CA LEU A 602 -10.92 -31.54 0.00
C LEU A 602 -10.83 -31.89 -1.49
N GLY A 603 -10.23 -33.04 -1.79
CA GLY A 603 -10.28 -33.65 -3.12
C GLY A 603 -9.45 -32.87 -4.14
N LYS A 604 -9.78 -33.01 -5.43
CA LYS A 604 -9.07 -32.32 -6.53
C LYS A 604 -9.45 -30.84 -6.55
N TRP A 605 -8.46 -29.99 -6.77
CA TRP A 605 -8.61 -28.55 -6.90
C TRP A 605 -7.89 -28.04 -8.14
N THR A 606 -8.42 -27.00 -8.76
CA THR A 606 -7.75 -26.17 -9.76
C THR A 606 -7.87 -24.71 -9.29
N LEU A 607 -6.75 -24.02 -9.11
CA LEU A 607 -6.68 -22.67 -8.57
C LEU A 607 -6.03 -21.72 -9.59
N PRO A 608 -6.71 -20.69 -10.08
CA PRO A 608 -6.05 -19.64 -10.85
C PRO A 608 -5.13 -18.79 -9.95
N SER A 609 -4.00 -18.35 -10.49
CA SER A 609 -3.07 -17.38 -9.87
C SER A 609 -3.69 -15.98 -9.87
N HIS A 610 -3.19 -15.09 -9.01
CA HIS A 610 -3.65 -13.70 -8.91
C HIS A 610 -3.02 -12.76 -9.95
N THR A 611 -1.91 -13.15 -10.56
CA THR A 611 -1.16 -12.32 -11.51
C THR A 611 -1.71 -12.49 -12.93
N PHE A 612 -2.33 -11.44 -13.46
CA PHE A 612 -2.84 -11.39 -14.83
C PHE A 612 -2.37 -10.12 -15.53
N CYS A 613 -1.57 -10.30 -16.57
CA CYS A 613 -1.25 -9.24 -17.53
C CYS A 613 -1.56 -9.80 -18.93
N TYR A 614 -2.32 -9.05 -19.73
CA TYR A 614 -2.48 -9.31 -21.17
C TYR A 614 -3.04 -10.70 -21.58
N GLY A 615 -4.04 -11.23 -20.85
CA GLY A 615 -4.73 -12.47 -21.26
C GLY A 615 -4.05 -13.77 -20.83
N GLN A 616 -3.10 -13.73 -19.90
CA GLN A 616 -2.38 -14.92 -19.43
C GLN A 616 -2.86 -15.38 -18.06
N GLU A 617 -3.07 -16.68 -17.91
CA GLU A 617 -3.58 -17.31 -16.69
C GLU A 617 -2.65 -18.44 -16.25
N ILE A 618 -2.18 -18.40 -15.00
CA ILE A 618 -1.49 -19.54 -14.37
C ILE A 618 -2.52 -20.30 -13.56
N THR A 619 -2.65 -21.62 -13.74
CA THR A 619 -3.52 -22.47 -12.93
C THR A 619 -2.75 -23.58 -12.24
N TRP A 620 -3.08 -23.83 -10.97
CA TRP A 620 -2.51 -24.89 -10.14
C TRP A 620 -3.52 -26.00 -9.94
N LYS A 621 -3.22 -27.22 -10.36
CA LYS A 621 -4.12 -28.39 -10.25
C LYS A 621 -3.54 -29.41 -9.30
N GLY A 622 -4.22 -29.73 -8.21
CA GLY A 622 -3.74 -30.77 -7.30
C GLY A 622 -4.83 -31.28 -6.38
N LYS A 623 -4.45 -31.78 -5.19
CA LYS A 623 -5.42 -32.27 -4.20
C LYS A 623 -5.24 -31.62 -2.84
N TYR A 624 -6.36 -31.48 -2.12
CA TYR A 624 -6.42 -31.11 -0.71
C TYR A 624 -6.93 -32.27 0.15
N ARG A 625 -6.44 -32.33 1.40
CA ARG A 625 -6.95 -33.18 2.48
C ARG A 625 -6.97 -32.35 3.76
N ASN A 626 -8.16 -32.22 4.37
CA ASN A 626 -8.38 -31.45 5.60
C ASN A 626 -7.89 -29.99 5.53
N GLY A 627 -8.06 -29.35 4.37
CA GLY A 627 -7.64 -27.96 4.15
C GLY A 627 -6.18 -27.78 3.74
N LYS A 628 -5.40 -28.87 3.69
CA LYS A 628 -3.96 -28.84 3.33
C LYS A 628 -3.66 -29.52 1.99
N LYS A 629 -2.75 -28.97 1.20
CA LYS A 629 -2.27 -29.54 -0.08
C LYS A 629 -1.59 -30.90 0.12
N VAL A 630 -1.93 -31.88 -0.71
CA VAL A 630 -1.37 -33.24 -0.71
C VAL A 630 -1.22 -33.80 -2.12
N GLY A 631 -0.27 -34.72 -2.32
CA GLY A 631 -0.05 -35.42 -3.60
C GLY A 631 0.48 -34.51 -4.71
N GLN A 632 0.35 -34.95 -5.96
CA GLN A 632 0.78 -34.20 -7.15
C GLN A 632 -0.01 -32.89 -7.30
N TRP A 633 0.72 -31.81 -7.57
CA TRP A 633 0.24 -30.48 -7.90
C TRP A 633 0.91 -30.02 -9.18
N ASP A 634 0.15 -29.84 -10.25
CA ASP A 634 0.59 -29.45 -11.58
C ASP A 634 0.33 -27.95 -11.82
N ILE A 635 1.22 -27.30 -12.56
CA ILE A 635 1.14 -25.89 -12.91
C ILE A 635 0.95 -25.79 -14.42
N PHE A 636 -0.09 -25.08 -14.83
CA PHE A 636 -0.37 -24.81 -16.23
C PHE A 636 -0.31 -23.31 -16.48
N PHE A 637 0.27 -22.93 -17.61
CA PHE A 637 0.20 -21.58 -18.15
C PHE A 637 -0.71 -21.59 -19.36
N ARG A 638 -1.75 -20.76 -19.28
CA ARG A 638 -2.76 -20.61 -20.30
C ARG A 638 -2.64 -19.23 -20.92
N ASP A 639 -2.46 -19.20 -22.23
CA ASP A 639 -2.42 -17.96 -23.00
C ASP A 639 -3.77 -17.81 -23.70
N VAL A 640 -4.44 -16.69 -23.47
CA VAL A 640 -5.76 -16.39 -24.00
C VAL A 640 -5.60 -15.20 -24.95
N ASP A 641 -5.99 -15.38 -26.20
CA ASP A 641 -5.93 -14.28 -27.16
C ASP A 641 -6.96 -13.19 -26.82
N VAL A 642 -6.85 -12.07 -27.56
CA VAL A 642 -7.81 -10.95 -27.48
C VAL A 642 -9.26 -11.37 -27.78
N SER A 643 -9.47 -12.51 -28.45
CA SER A 643 -10.79 -13.07 -28.75
C SER A 643 -11.33 -14.00 -27.65
N GLY A 644 -10.57 -14.22 -26.56
CA GLY A 644 -10.93 -15.15 -25.50
C GLY A 644 -10.69 -16.62 -25.82
N GLY A 645 -10.11 -16.93 -26.98
CA GLY A 645 -9.70 -18.27 -27.35
C GLY A 645 -8.47 -18.70 -26.55
N VAL A 646 -8.49 -19.92 -26.01
CA VAL A 646 -7.29 -20.53 -25.42
C VAL A 646 -6.32 -20.85 -26.56
N VAL A 647 -5.28 -20.03 -26.70
CA VAL A 647 -4.23 -20.24 -27.71
C VAL A 647 -3.33 -21.40 -27.30
N SER A 648 -3.06 -21.55 -25.99
CA SER A 648 -2.46 -22.77 -25.45
C SER A 648 -2.76 -22.92 -23.97
N ASN A 649 -2.75 -24.17 -23.51
CA ASN A 649 -2.73 -24.53 -22.09
C ASN A 649 -1.51 -25.44 -21.85
N GLN A 650 -0.35 -24.84 -21.59
CA GLN A 650 0.92 -25.52 -21.47
C GLN A 650 1.16 -25.96 -20.03
N TYR A 651 1.47 -27.23 -19.80
CA TYR A 651 2.04 -27.68 -18.52
C TYR A 651 3.44 -27.08 -18.37
N ILE A 652 3.68 -26.30 -17.32
CA ILE A 652 4.95 -25.61 -17.11
C ILE A 652 5.66 -26.02 -15.81
N GLY A 653 4.98 -26.70 -14.89
CA GLY A 653 5.62 -27.12 -13.65
C GLY A 653 4.73 -27.87 -12.67
N GLY A 654 5.16 -27.95 -11.41
CA GLY A 654 4.47 -28.72 -10.37
C GLY A 654 5.38 -29.65 -9.58
N GLY A 655 4.81 -30.34 -8.58
CA GLY A 655 5.50 -31.35 -7.79
C GLY A 655 4.58 -32.02 -6.77
N ILE A 656 5.16 -32.77 -5.82
CA ILE A 656 4.40 -33.60 -4.89
C ILE A 656 4.43 -33.01 -3.47
N TYR A 657 3.28 -32.97 -2.80
CA TYR A 657 3.17 -32.76 -1.36
C TYR A 657 2.98 -34.10 -0.62
N GLU A 658 3.52 -34.20 0.59
CA GLU A 658 3.39 -35.40 1.43
C GLU A 658 1.91 -35.71 1.75
N LYS A 659 1.55 -37.01 1.73
CA LYS A 659 0.17 -37.47 1.91
C LYS A 659 -0.39 -37.27 3.33
N LYS A 660 0.47 -37.05 4.33
CA LYS A 660 0.06 -36.86 5.74
C LYS A 660 -0.69 -35.55 5.96
N GLY A 661 -0.65 -34.63 4.98
CA GLY A 661 -1.42 -33.39 5.05
C GLY A 661 -0.75 -32.39 5.98
N GLU A 662 0.52 -32.09 5.74
CA GLU A 662 1.26 -31.02 6.42
C GLU A 662 1.69 -29.92 5.44
N GLU A 663 1.27 -29.99 4.17
CA GLU A 663 1.74 -29.12 3.08
C GLU A 663 3.26 -29.15 2.85
N VAL A 664 3.89 -30.26 3.24
CA VAL A 664 5.33 -30.51 3.08
C VAL A 664 5.60 -30.94 1.64
N LYS A 665 6.40 -30.16 0.90
CA LYS A 665 6.87 -30.52 -0.46
C LYS A 665 7.85 -31.70 -0.38
N VAL A 666 7.75 -32.65 -1.31
CA VAL A 666 8.62 -33.83 -1.42
C VAL A 666 8.85 -34.19 -2.89
N GLY A 667 9.97 -34.86 -3.18
CA GLY A 667 10.33 -35.33 -4.52
C GLY A 667 10.61 -34.19 -5.49
N TYR A 668 10.53 -34.46 -6.79
CA TYR A 668 10.84 -33.48 -7.82
C TYR A 668 9.78 -32.38 -7.93
N TRP A 669 10.24 -31.14 -8.07
CA TRP A 669 9.43 -29.93 -8.19
C TRP A 669 9.91 -29.03 -9.31
N ILE A 670 8.95 -28.33 -9.91
CA ILE A 670 9.14 -27.21 -10.81
C ILE A 670 8.37 -26.03 -10.24
N GLU A 671 9.08 -24.98 -9.85
CA GLU A 671 8.52 -23.76 -9.25
C GLU A 671 8.54 -22.61 -10.25
N LEU A 672 7.59 -21.69 -10.12
CA LEU A 672 7.58 -20.45 -10.88
C LEU A 672 8.30 -19.36 -10.11
N TRP A 673 8.95 -18.46 -10.83
CA TRP A 673 9.42 -17.22 -10.26
C TRP A 673 8.24 -16.33 -9.80
N GLU A 674 8.44 -15.53 -8.75
CA GLU A 674 7.38 -14.69 -8.16
C GLU A 674 6.85 -13.62 -9.14
N GLY A 675 7.74 -13.08 -9.98
CA GLY A 675 7.36 -12.15 -11.05
C GLY A 675 7.03 -12.82 -12.39
N PHE A 676 6.73 -14.13 -12.41
CA PHE A 676 6.48 -14.87 -13.65
C PHE A 676 5.38 -14.17 -14.47
N ASP A 677 5.80 -13.64 -15.63
CA ASP A 677 4.94 -12.94 -16.58
C ASP A 677 5.36 -13.26 -18.03
N TYR A 678 4.74 -12.59 -19.01
CA TYR A 678 5.06 -12.81 -20.43
C TYR A 678 6.54 -12.60 -20.77
N SER A 679 7.15 -11.58 -20.17
CA SER A 679 8.55 -11.19 -20.38
C SER A 679 9.54 -12.02 -19.56
N HIS A 680 9.08 -12.68 -18.51
CA HIS A 680 9.94 -13.35 -17.52
C HIS A 680 9.44 -14.77 -17.22
N ASN A 681 9.63 -15.69 -18.17
CA ASN A 681 9.28 -17.10 -18.00
C ASN A 681 10.42 -17.87 -17.29
N VAL A 682 10.68 -17.56 -16.02
CA VAL A 682 11.71 -18.26 -15.22
C VAL A 682 11.09 -19.34 -14.35
N ILE A 683 11.66 -20.55 -14.41
CA ILE A 683 11.25 -21.69 -13.57
C ILE A 683 12.45 -22.32 -12.88
N PHE A 684 12.23 -22.86 -11.69
CA PHE A 684 13.23 -23.56 -10.89
C PHE A 684 12.87 -25.05 -10.84
N LYS A 685 13.82 -25.95 -11.14
CA LYS A 685 13.57 -27.39 -11.13
C LYS A 685 14.54 -28.12 -10.21
N GLY A 686 14.06 -28.92 -9.27
CA GLY A 686 14.93 -29.73 -8.41
C GLY A 686 14.13 -30.62 -7.46
N GLU A 687 14.77 -31.15 -6.42
CA GLU A 687 14.13 -32.06 -5.47
C GLU A 687 13.88 -31.41 -4.10
N TYR A 688 12.79 -31.81 -3.47
CA TYR A 688 12.43 -31.48 -2.10
C TYR A 688 12.48 -32.72 -1.20
N LYS A 689 12.94 -32.57 0.03
CA LYS A 689 12.87 -33.58 1.10
C LYS A 689 12.42 -32.90 2.38
N ASN A 690 11.30 -33.36 2.96
CA ASN A 690 10.69 -32.79 4.16
C ASN A 690 10.45 -31.26 4.05
N GLY A 691 10.00 -30.78 2.89
CA GLY A 691 9.66 -29.38 2.68
C GLY A 691 10.85 -28.47 2.38
N LYS A 692 12.07 -29.02 2.35
CA LYS A 692 13.31 -28.29 2.06
C LYS A 692 13.97 -28.74 0.75
N LYS A 693 14.60 -27.82 0.03
CA LYS A 693 15.33 -28.10 -1.22
C LYS A 693 16.58 -28.97 -0.99
N VAL A 694 16.75 -30.01 -1.78
CA VAL A 694 17.91 -30.93 -1.75
C VAL A 694 18.45 -31.22 -3.16
N GLY A 695 19.69 -31.69 -3.24
CA GLY A 695 20.31 -32.14 -4.49
C GLY A 695 20.40 -31.05 -5.57
N ARG A 696 20.39 -31.46 -6.84
CA ARG A 696 20.56 -30.54 -7.98
C ARG A 696 19.29 -29.74 -8.26
N TRP A 697 19.43 -28.42 -8.30
CA TRP A 697 18.42 -27.47 -8.76
C TRP A 697 18.89 -26.75 -10.02
N ASN A 698 18.04 -26.65 -11.05
CA ASN A 698 18.32 -25.93 -12.29
C ASN A 698 17.39 -24.71 -12.40
N ILE A 699 17.93 -23.57 -12.82
CA ILE A 699 17.16 -22.38 -13.19
C ILE A 699 17.02 -22.40 -14.70
N LEU A 700 15.79 -22.44 -15.19
CA LEU A 700 15.51 -22.45 -16.62
C LEU A 700 14.76 -21.19 -17.01
N HIS A 701 15.11 -20.62 -18.16
CA HIS A 701 14.46 -19.45 -18.71
C HIS A 701 14.00 -19.73 -20.14
N ARG A 702 12.94 -19.02 -20.55
CA ARG A 702 12.41 -19.03 -21.90
C ARG A 702 12.09 -17.59 -22.32
N VAL A 703 12.80 -17.10 -23.35
CA VAL A 703 12.66 -15.72 -23.85
C VAL A 703 11.30 -15.47 -24.51
N TYR A 704 10.81 -16.44 -25.30
CA TYR A 704 9.53 -16.36 -25.99
C TYR A 704 8.78 -17.68 -25.92
N ARG A 705 7.45 -17.62 -25.99
CA ARG A 705 6.54 -18.76 -25.82
C ARG A 705 6.93 -20.00 -26.63
N ASP A 706 7.32 -19.81 -27.88
CA ASP A 706 7.62 -20.89 -28.83
C ASP A 706 9.03 -21.48 -28.68
N PHE A 707 9.86 -20.94 -27.78
CA PHE A 707 11.21 -21.41 -27.56
C PHE A 707 11.25 -22.44 -26.41
N PRO A 708 12.11 -23.46 -26.48
CA PRO A 708 12.30 -24.36 -25.36
C PRO A 708 12.94 -23.62 -24.17
N TYR A 709 12.64 -24.08 -22.95
CA TYR A 709 13.38 -23.66 -21.77
C TYR A 709 14.84 -24.08 -21.91
N TYR A 710 15.76 -23.15 -21.69
CA TYR A 710 17.19 -23.45 -21.57
C TYR A 710 17.67 -23.16 -20.16
N GLN A 711 18.68 -23.91 -19.73
CA GLN A 711 19.28 -23.71 -18.42
C GLN A 711 20.11 -22.43 -18.40
N ILE A 712 19.73 -21.51 -17.52
CA ILE A 712 20.47 -20.27 -17.25
C ILE A 712 21.21 -20.31 -15.91
N GLY A 713 20.87 -21.23 -15.03
CA GLY A 713 21.61 -21.40 -13.78
C GLY A 713 21.23 -22.61 -12.95
N GLY A 714 21.47 -22.53 -11.65
CA GLY A 714 21.25 -23.59 -10.68
C GLY A 714 22.53 -24.09 -10.01
N GLY A 715 22.40 -25.09 -9.14
CA GLY A 715 23.51 -25.73 -8.43
C GLY A 715 23.02 -26.83 -7.50
N PHE A 716 23.79 -27.20 -6.48
CA PHE A 716 23.41 -28.25 -5.54
C PHE A 716 23.03 -27.68 -4.17
N TYR A 717 22.03 -28.29 -3.56
CA TYR A 717 21.72 -28.19 -2.13
C TYR A 717 22.20 -29.48 -1.44
N ASP A 718 22.43 -29.42 -0.13
CA ASP A 718 22.73 -30.62 0.67
C ASP A 718 21.60 -31.65 0.61
N ASP A 719 21.94 -32.91 0.92
CA ASP A 719 20.97 -34.02 0.97
C ASP A 719 20.33 -34.19 2.36
N GLN A 720 20.82 -33.42 3.35
CA GLN A 720 20.29 -33.40 4.71
C GLN A 720 18.96 -32.64 4.78
N GLY A 721 18.71 -31.76 3.80
CA GLY A 721 17.52 -30.94 3.78
C GLY A 721 17.67 -29.87 4.84
N ASP A 722 18.69 -29.04 4.73
CA ASP A 722 18.80 -27.76 5.45
C ASP A 722 18.80 -26.56 4.48
N GLU A 723 18.53 -26.82 3.20
CA GLU A 723 18.59 -25.83 2.10
C GLU A 723 19.96 -25.15 1.98
N ILE A 724 21.01 -25.84 2.43
CA ILE A 724 22.38 -25.37 2.36
C ILE A 724 22.92 -25.58 0.95
N LYS A 725 23.25 -24.51 0.24
CA LYS A 725 23.89 -24.57 -1.09
C LYS A 725 25.32 -25.14 -0.96
N ASN A 726 25.71 -26.01 -1.87
CA ASN A 726 27.04 -26.63 -1.93
C ASN A 726 27.52 -26.79 -3.39
N GLY A 727 28.84 -26.76 -3.60
CA GLY A 727 29.49 -26.93 -4.90
C GLY A 727 29.23 -25.80 -5.89
N LYS A 728 29.39 -26.09 -7.19
CA LYS A 728 29.20 -25.11 -8.26
C LYS A 728 27.76 -24.63 -8.37
N TRP A 729 27.60 -23.32 -8.52
CA TRP A 729 26.32 -22.63 -8.57
C TRP A 729 26.33 -21.52 -9.61
N ILE A 730 25.16 -21.29 -10.20
CA ILE A 730 24.88 -20.18 -11.09
C ILE A 730 23.59 -19.51 -10.59
N GLU A 731 23.70 -18.31 -10.04
CA GLU A 731 22.57 -17.51 -9.58
C GLU A 731 22.09 -16.57 -10.68
N TRP A 732 20.78 -16.33 -10.76
CA TRP A 732 20.19 -15.37 -11.70
C TRP A 732 19.76 -14.10 -10.96
N GLN A 733 20.06 -12.92 -11.52
CA GLN A 733 19.74 -11.62 -10.92
C GLN A 733 18.35 -11.11 -11.34
N ASN A 734 17.56 -10.67 -10.37
CA ASN A 734 16.11 -10.63 -10.45
C ASN A 734 15.46 -9.34 -11.00
N ASP A 735 16.23 -8.27 -11.24
CA ASP A 735 15.66 -6.91 -11.33
C ASP A 735 15.78 -6.24 -12.70
N LEU A 736 16.08 -7.00 -13.75
CA LEU A 736 16.34 -6.45 -15.07
C LEU A 736 15.04 -6.31 -15.87
N ILE A 737 14.37 -5.16 -15.71
CA ILE A 737 13.12 -4.74 -16.37
C ILE A 737 13.16 -4.89 -17.92
N ASN A 738 14.35 -5.07 -18.50
CA ASN A 738 14.56 -5.03 -19.95
C ASN A 738 15.41 -6.21 -20.45
N LYS A 739 14.80 -7.42 -20.49
CA LYS A 739 15.22 -8.63 -21.22
C LYS A 739 16.67 -9.13 -21.02
N THR A 740 17.55 -8.44 -20.30
CA THR A 740 18.94 -8.84 -20.14
C THR A 740 19.08 -9.89 -19.06
N GLU A 741 19.93 -10.88 -19.31
CA GLU A 741 20.24 -11.93 -18.34
C GLU A 741 21.60 -11.65 -17.73
N VAL A 742 21.64 -11.48 -16.40
CA VAL A 742 22.87 -11.45 -15.61
C VAL A 742 22.84 -12.64 -14.68
N ILE A 743 23.95 -13.39 -14.66
CA ILE A 743 24.15 -14.53 -13.77
C ILE A 743 25.45 -14.39 -12.98
N TYR A 744 25.48 -14.96 -11.79
CA TYR A 744 26.66 -15.08 -10.94
C TYR A 744 27.07 -16.55 -10.89
N GLN A 745 28.27 -16.90 -11.31
CA GLN A 745 28.76 -18.27 -11.33
C GLN A 745 29.92 -18.43 -10.35
N GLY A 746 29.86 -19.40 -9.45
CA GLY A 746 30.96 -19.71 -8.53
C GLY A 746 30.68 -20.94 -7.70
N GLU A 747 31.33 -21.07 -6.53
CA GLU A 747 31.17 -22.23 -5.65
C GLU A 747 30.62 -21.85 -4.27
N TYR A 748 29.86 -22.77 -3.69
CA TYR A 748 29.36 -22.72 -2.32
C TYR A 748 29.97 -23.83 -1.48
N GLU A 749 30.22 -23.55 -0.20
CA GLU A 749 30.54 -24.53 0.83
C GLU A 749 29.75 -24.18 2.10
N ASN A 750 28.96 -25.13 2.59
CA ASN A 750 28.08 -24.97 3.75
C ASN A 750 27.20 -23.71 3.67
N GLY A 751 26.64 -23.44 2.49
CA GLY A 751 25.68 -22.35 2.26
C GLY A 751 26.34 -20.98 2.11
N LYS A 752 27.67 -20.91 2.17
CA LYS A 752 28.45 -19.68 1.99
C LYS A 752 29.25 -19.72 0.69
N LYS A 753 29.42 -18.57 0.05
CA LYS A 753 30.16 -18.44 -1.21
C LYS A 753 31.66 -18.58 -0.94
N ILE A 754 32.37 -19.35 -1.75
CA ILE A 754 33.83 -19.55 -1.66
C ILE A 754 34.49 -19.39 -3.03
N GLY A 755 35.79 -19.12 -3.04
CA GLY A 755 36.61 -19.12 -4.24
C GLY A 755 36.21 -18.06 -5.27
N LEU A 756 36.51 -18.31 -6.54
CA LEU A 756 36.25 -17.35 -7.62
C LEU A 756 34.77 -17.35 -8.02
N TRP A 757 34.19 -16.16 -8.08
CA TRP A 757 32.84 -15.91 -8.57
C TRP A 757 32.87 -14.96 -9.76
N ASP A 758 32.36 -15.41 -10.90
CA ASP A 758 32.25 -14.62 -12.13
C ASP A 758 30.85 -14.01 -12.25
N ILE A 759 30.78 -12.79 -12.77
CA ILE A 759 29.51 -12.14 -13.16
C ILE A 759 29.46 -12.17 -14.68
N LEU A 760 28.49 -12.90 -15.22
CA LEU A 760 28.33 -13.12 -16.64
C LEU A 760 27.07 -12.42 -17.14
N TYR A 761 27.17 -11.85 -18.33
CA TYR A 761 26.10 -11.15 -19.03
C TYR A 761 25.83 -11.78 -20.38
N LYS A 762 24.57 -11.88 -20.75
CA LYS A 762 24.13 -12.35 -22.07
C LYS A 762 23.38 -11.26 -22.82
N ASP A 763 23.89 -10.92 -24.00
CA ASP A 763 23.23 -9.99 -24.91
C ASP A 763 22.11 -10.69 -25.67
N ASN A 764 20.93 -10.09 -25.72
CA ASN A 764 19.81 -10.60 -26.51
C ASN A 764 20.07 -10.55 -28.01
N LEU A 765 20.94 -9.65 -28.48
CA LEU A 765 21.30 -9.54 -29.89
C LEU A 765 22.26 -10.65 -30.33
N THR A 766 23.02 -11.22 -29.40
CA THR A 766 23.94 -12.34 -29.66
C THR A 766 23.76 -13.44 -28.60
N PRO A 767 22.63 -14.17 -28.63
CA PRO A 767 22.22 -15.08 -27.55
C PRO A 767 23.09 -16.34 -27.40
N SER A 768 24.23 -16.44 -28.08
CA SER A 768 25.10 -17.63 -28.06
C SER A 768 26.26 -17.55 -27.09
N THR A 769 26.63 -16.38 -26.53
CA THR A 769 27.81 -16.26 -25.67
C THR A 769 27.56 -15.43 -24.41
N TRP A 770 27.96 -15.99 -23.26
CA TRP A 770 28.08 -15.26 -21.99
C TRP A 770 29.40 -14.48 -22.00
N LYS A 771 29.33 -13.20 -21.63
CA LYS A 771 30.50 -12.33 -21.47
C LYS A 771 30.72 -12.07 -19.99
N GLN A 772 31.93 -12.33 -19.50
CA GLN A 772 32.30 -11.93 -18.15
C GLN A 772 32.37 -10.41 -18.07
N ILE A 773 31.54 -9.83 -17.20
CA ILE A 773 31.46 -8.38 -16.96
C ILE A 773 31.88 -8.00 -15.54
N GLY A 774 32.06 -8.98 -14.66
CA GLY A 774 32.61 -8.76 -13.33
C GLY A 774 32.93 -10.04 -12.58
N GLY A 775 33.05 -9.94 -11.26
CA GLY A 775 33.42 -11.06 -10.38
C GLY A 775 34.54 -10.75 -9.41
N GLY A 776 34.91 -11.72 -8.59
CA GLY A 776 36.02 -11.65 -7.64
C GLY A 776 36.12 -12.88 -6.74
N LEU A 777 37.00 -12.82 -5.74
CA LEU A 777 37.29 -13.96 -4.86
C LEU A 777 36.51 -13.85 -3.54
N TYR A 778 35.86 -14.92 -3.11
CA TYR A 778 35.40 -15.11 -1.73
C TYR A 778 36.45 -15.92 -0.95
N ASP A 779 36.48 -15.75 0.36
CA ASP A 779 37.37 -16.53 1.22
C ASP A 779 37.14 -18.04 1.04
N GLU A 780 38.24 -18.80 1.11
CA GLU A 780 38.21 -20.27 1.01
C GLU A 780 37.88 -20.93 2.35
N ARG A 781 37.73 -20.15 3.44
CA ARG A 781 37.43 -20.70 4.78
C ARG A 781 35.93 -20.94 4.98
N GLY A 782 35.12 -20.63 3.98
CA GLY A 782 33.68 -20.75 4.07
C GLY A 782 33.09 -19.78 5.08
N GLU A 783 33.58 -18.53 5.14
CA GLU A 783 32.90 -17.46 5.87
C GLU A 783 31.99 -16.61 4.96
N GLY A 784 32.09 -16.80 3.64
CA GLY A 784 31.26 -16.09 2.68
C GLY A 784 31.72 -14.66 2.43
N THR A 785 32.95 -14.32 2.85
CA THR A 785 33.45 -12.96 2.81
C THR A 785 34.22 -12.66 1.54
N LYS A 786 33.95 -11.54 0.88
CA LYS A 786 34.69 -11.08 -0.30
C LYS A 786 36.12 -10.70 0.08
N HIS A 787 37.07 -11.08 -0.77
CA HIS A 787 38.49 -10.78 -0.65
C HIS A 787 39.13 -10.48 -2.02
N GLY A 788 40.24 -9.74 -2.02
CA GLY A 788 41.02 -9.47 -3.24
C GLY A 788 40.31 -8.55 -4.22
N ARG A 789 40.64 -8.63 -5.51
CA ARG A 789 40.07 -7.76 -6.55
C ARG A 789 38.65 -8.18 -6.93
N TRP A 790 37.78 -7.19 -7.12
CA TRP A 790 36.38 -7.38 -7.45
C TRP A 790 35.91 -6.36 -8.48
N ILE A 791 35.00 -6.81 -9.36
CA ILE A 791 34.21 -5.97 -10.23
C ILE A 791 32.74 -6.21 -9.88
N ASP A 792 32.12 -5.28 -9.15
CA ASP A 792 30.70 -5.31 -8.78
C ASP A 792 29.83 -4.61 -9.85
N LEU A 793 28.55 -4.97 -9.93
CA LEU A 793 27.56 -4.25 -10.74
C LEU A 793 26.83 -3.19 -9.92
N SER A 794 26.35 -2.14 -10.60
CA SER A 794 25.35 -1.23 -10.06
C SER A 794 24.04 -1.94 -9.69
N GLU A 795 23.37 -1.51 -8.63
CA GLU A 795 22.03 -2.01 -8.28
C GLU A 795 21.00 -1.73 -9.39
N LYS A 796 21.23 -0.67 -10.18
CA LYS A 796 20.42 -0.30 -11.34
C LYS A 796 21.02 -0.83 -12.65
N PHE A 797 21.89 -1.84 -12.60
CA PHE A 797 22.44 -2.41 -13.82
C PHE A 797 21.26 -2.89 -14.70
N ASP A 798 21.19 -2.52 -15.97
CA ASP A 798 20.23 -3.08 -16.94
C ASP A 798 20.76 -2.95 -18.38
N SER A 799 19.99 -3.34 -19.40
CA SER A 799 20.41 -3.20 -20.80
C SER A 799 20.85 -1.78 -21.20
N HIS A 800 20.35 -0.75 -20.55
CA HIS A 800 20.63 0.66 -20.83
C HIS A 800 21.59 1.30 -19.81
N TYR A 801 21.79 0.67 -18.65
CA TYR A 801 22.58 1.16 -17.52
C TYR A 801 23.69 0.18 -17.16
N TRP A 802 24.83 0.26 -17.83
CA TRP A 802 25.95 -0.64 -17.58
C TRP A 802 27.01 0.07 -16.76
N VAL A 803 26.91 -0.03 -15.44
CA VAL A 803 27.91 0.53 -14.53
C VAL A 803 28.53 -0.60 -13.71
N THR A 804 29.85 -0.65 -13.70
CA THR A 804 30.62 -1.54 -12.84
C THR A 804 31.56 -0.78 -11.90
N PHE A 805 31.87 -1.39 -10.77
CA PHE A 805 32.76 -0.86 -9.74
C PHE A 805 33.93 -1.82 -9.57
N ASN A 806 35.14 -1.39 -9.91
CA ASN A 806 36.35 -2.21 -9.88
C ASN A 806 37.24 -1.78 -8.72
N GLY A 807 37.50 -2.65 -7.75
CA GLY A 807 38.38 -2.34 -6.62
C GLY A 807 38.77 -3.59 -5.83
N GLN A 808 39.05 -3.42 -4.54
CA GLN A 808 39.45 -4.54 -3.67
C GLN A 808 38.54 -4.66 -2.45
N TYR A 809 38.34 -5.90 -2.00
CA TYR A 809 37.73 -6.24 -0.73
C TYR A 809 38.76 -6.87 0.22
N LYS A 810 38.57 -6.66 1.53
CA LYS A 810 39.25 -7.35 2.61
C LYS A 810 38.24 -7.64 3.71
N ASN A 811 37.87 -8.90 3.90
CA ASN A 811 36.85 -9.34 4.85
C ASN A 811 35.51 -8.61 4.66
N ASP A 812 34.94 -8.68 3.44
CA ASP A 812 33.70 -7.99 3.01
C ASP A 812 33.72 -6.46 3.03
N LYS A 813 34.82 -5.84 3.46
CA LYS A 813 34.97 -4.39 3.47
C LYS A 813 35.70 -3.93 2.21
N LYS A 814 35.15 -2.93 1.51
CA LYS A 814 35.83 -2.29 0.37
C LYS A 814 37.08 -1.58 0.88
N VAL A 815 38.21 -1.78 0.22
CA VAL A 815 39.50 -1.17 0.60
C VAL A 815 40.24 -0.63 -0.62
N GLY A 816 41.09 0.36 -0.40
CA GLY A 816 41.92 0.96 -1.43
C GLY A 816 41.11 1.65 -2.52
N ARG A 817 41.68 1.76 -3.71
CA ARG A 817 41.07 2.46 -4.84
C ARG A 817 39.96 1.63 -5.51
N TRP A 818 38.85 2.30 -5.78
CA TRP A 818 37.69 1.77 -6.50
C TRP A 818 37.35 2.68 -7.68
N ASP A 819 37.42 2.12 -8.88
CA ASP A 819 37.14 2.81 -10.13
C ASP A 819 35.70 2.50 -10.60
N ILE A 820 34.99 3.51 -11.09
CA ILE A 820 33.63 3.38 -11.64
C ILE A 820 33.70 3.41 -13.16
N TRP A 821 33.30 2.31 -13.78
CA TRP A 821 33.29 2.15 -15.23
C TRP A 821 31.86 2.14 -15.76
N HIS A 822 31.64 2.75 -16.92
CA HIS A 822 30.38 2.72 -17.63
C HIS A 822 30.58 2.21 -19.06
N TRP A 823 29.73 1.27 -19.51
CA TRP A 823 29.77 0.77 -20.87
C TRP A 823 29.08 1.74 -21.83
N GLU A 824 29.84 2.31 -22.75
CA GLU A 824 29.29 3.21 -23.77
C GLU A 824 28.82 2.39 -24.98
N TRP A 825 27.51 2.16 -25.09
CA TRP A 825 26.90 1.33 -26.14
C TRP A 825 27.33 1.69 -27.57
N VAL A 826 27.48 2.98 -27.86
CA VAL A 826 27.88 3.48 -29.19
C VAL A 826 29.32 3.09 -29.52
N ALA A 827 30.21 3.26 -28.55
CA ALA A 827 31.63 3.00 -28.72
C ALA A 827 32.02 1.53 -28.44
N ARG A 828 31.09 0.73 -27.89
CA ARG A 828 31.29 -0.67 -27.48
C ARG A 828 32.53 -0.85 -26.59
N ASN A 829 32.78 0.09 -25.68
CA ASN A 829 33.91 0.06 -24.75
C ASN A 829 33.51 0.51 -23.33
N LEU A 830 34.33 0.14 -22.35
CA LEU A 830 34.22 0.65 -20.97
C LEU A 830 34.92 2.00 -20.87
N LYS A 831 34.24 2.96 -20.25
CA LYS A 831 34.75 4.29 -19.95
C LYS A 831 34.84 4.49 -18.45
N LEU A 832 36.02 4.86 -17.95
CA LEU A 832 36.20 5.28 -16.57
C LEU A 832 35.48 6.62 -16.37
N ILE A 833 34.48 6.64 -15.50
CA ILE A 833 33.63 7.82 -15.27
C ILE A 833 33.71 8.35 -13.83
N GLY A 834 34.31 7.59 -12.92
CA GLY A 834 34.51 8.03 -11.55
C GLY A 834 35.35 7.05 -10.73
N GLY A 835 35.36 7.25 -9.42
CA GLY A 835 36.10 6.42 -8.47
C GLY A 835 36.57 7.20 -7.25
N GLY A 836 37.19 6.50 -6.30
CA GLY A 836 37.82 7.07 -5.11
C GLY A 836 38.43 5.98 -4.23
N GLU A 837 38.83 6.33 -3.01
CA GLU A 837 39.52 5.42 -2.08
C GLU A 837 38.66 5.08 -0.86
N TYR A 838 38.79 3.83 -0.41
CA TYR A 838 38.26 3.37 0.88
C TYR A 838 39.42 3.11 1.84
N ASP A 839 39.22 3.48 3.11
CA ASP A 839 40.20 3.25 4.16
C ASP A 839 40.29 1.77 4.53
N GLU A 840 41.52 1.26 4.59
CA GLU A 840 41.84 -0.07 5.08
C GLU A 840 41.66 -0.24 6.58
N LYS A 841 41.72 0.86 7.37
CA LYS A 841 41.65 0.82 8.84
C LYS A 841 40.25 1.07 9.37
N CYS A 842 39.51 2.05 8.83
CA CYS A 842 38.16 2.44 9.27
C CYS A 842 37.05 1.67 8.56
N GLU A 843 37.06 0.34 8.68
CA GLU A 843 35.93 -0.52 8.32
C GLU A 843 35.41 -0.44 6.86
N GLY A 844 36.21 0.05 5.91
CA GLY A 844 35.77 0.27 4.54
C GLY A 844 34.96 1.55 4.35
N SER A 845 35.31 2.59 5.12
CA SER A 845 34.77 3.94 4.95
C SER A 845 35.41 4.65 3.76
N LYS A 846 34.64 5.43 2.99
CA LYS A 846 35.18 6.26 1.91
C LYS A 846 36.09 7.37 2.47
N ILE A 847 37.20 7.64 1.79
CA ILE A 847 38.16 8.69 2.14
C ILE A 847 38.65 9.42 0.88
N GLY A 848 39.15 10.65 1.06
CA GLY A 848 39.81 11.41 0.00
C GLY A 848 38.85 11.92 -1.06
N ASN A 849 39.37 12.19 -2.26
CA ASN A 849 38.58 12.69 -3.38
C ASN A 849 37.79 11.56 -4.04
N TRP A 850 36.51 11.83 -4.36
CA TRP A 850 35.60 10.89 -4.98
C TRP A 850 34.87 11.54 -6.16
N ILE A 851 34.77 10.80 -7.25
CA ILE A 851 33.84 11.07 -8.35
C ILE A 851 32.79 9.96 -8.33
N GLU A 852 31.57 10.28 -7.94
CA GLU A 852 30.47 9.32 -7.80
C GLU A 852 29.42 9.49 -8.89
N LEU A 853 28.65 8.45 -9.16
CA LEU A 853 27.44 8.57 -9.95
C LEU A 853 26.38 9.36 -9.16
N SER A 854 25.77 10.35 -9.80
CA SER A 854 24.55 10.95 -9.28
C SER A 854 23.39 9.96 -9.37
N ASP A 855 22.42 10.06 -8.47
CA ASP A 855 21.22 9.22 -8.50
C ASP A 855 20.32 9.52 -9.72
N GLU A 856 20.54 10.68 -10.34
CA GLU A 856 19.93 11.11 -11.60
C GLU A 856 20.63 10.54 -12.83
N PHE A 857 21.56 9.59 -12.68
CA PHE A 857 22.21 8.92 -13.80
C PHE A 857 21.17 8.15 -14.62
N GLN A 858 20.60 8.85 -15.61
CA GLN A 858 19.64 8.34 -16.58
C GLN A 858 20.35 8.17 -17.93
N TRP A 859 19.82 7.32 -18.80
CA TRP A 859 20.43 6.97 -20.09
C TRP A 859 20.84 8.21 -20.91
N PHE A 860 20.09 9.31 -20.78
CA PHE A 860 20.36 10.56 -21.48
C PHE A 860 21.16 11.60 -20.68
N ASN A 861 21.24 11.48 -19.36
CA ASN A 861 21.87 12.46 -18.47
C ASN A 861 22.83 11.75 -17.52
N GLN A 862 24.08 11.61 -17.94
CA GLN A 862 25.13 11.03 -17.11
C GLN A 862 25.68 12.11 -16.17
N VAL A 863 25.11 12.24 -14.97
CA VAL A 863 25.60 13.20 -13.97
C VAL A 863 26.54 12.48 -13.01
N VAL A 864 27.74 13.02 -12.82
CA VAL A 864 28.68 12.59 -11.78
C VAL A 864 28.88 13.71 -10.77
N SER A 865 29.11 13.37 -9.51
CA SER A 865 29.37 14.32 -8.42
C SER A 865 30.82 14.18 -7.96
N ASN A 866 31.58 15.27 -7.97
CA ASN A 866 32.95 15.31 -7.48
C ASN A 866 32.99 15.97 -6.09
N GLY A 867 33.65 15.35 -5.13
CA GLY A 867 33.80 15.90 -3.79
C GLY A 867 34.76 15.09 -2.93
N GLN A 868 34.72 15.31 -1.61
CA GLN A 868 35.61 14.64 -0.67
C GLN A 868 34.83 13.84 0.36
N TYR A 869 35.43 12.74 0.81
CA TYR A 869 34.99 11.99 1.98
C TYR A 869 36.03 12.05 3.09
N HIS A 870 35.55 12.09 4.34
CA HIS A 870 36.34 11.85 5.54
C HIS A 870 35.57 10.86 6.42
N ASN A 871 36.16 9.69 6.68
CA ASN A 871 35.56 8.62 7.48
C ASN A 871 34.13 8.23 7.04
N GLY A 872 33.91 8.14 5.73
CA GLY A 872 32.61 7.73 5.17
C GLY A 872 31.58 8.87 5.06
N GLU A 873 31.86 10.04 5.61
CA GLU A 873 31.00 11.22 5.50
C GLU A 873 31.45 12.15 4.37
N ARG A 874 30.48 12.70 3.63
CA ARG A 874 30.74 13.72 2.60
C ARG A 874 31.19 15.00 3.29
N VAL A 875 32.38 15.49 2.92
CA VAL A 875 32.93 16.75 3.41
C VAL A 875 33.21 17.71 2.25
N GLY A 876 33.23 19.01 2.56
CA GLY A 876 33.50 20.06 1.57
C GLY A 876 32.37 20.29 0.56
N LYS A 877 32.68 21.01 -0.52
CA LYS A 877 31.74 21.29 -1.61
C LYS A 877 31.71 20.12 -2.60
N TRP A 878 30.51 19.73 -3.01
CA TRP A 878 30.28 18.72 -4.04
C TRP A 878 29.82 19.38 -5.34
N GLU A 879 30.53 19.11 -6.44
CA GLU A 879 30.24 19.67 -7.74
C GLU A 879 29.63 18.61 -8.66
N ASN A 880 28.42 18.86 -9.16
CA ASN A 880 27.78 18.00 -10.15
C ASN A 880 28.26 18.37 -11.55
N LYS A 881 28.88 17.41 -12.25
CA LYS A 881 29.28 17.54 -13.64
C LYS A 881 28.37 16.69 -14.51
N ILE A 882 27.64 17.33 -15.42
CA ILE A 882 26.88 16.63 -16.46
C ILE A 882 27.89 16.19 -17.53
N ILE A 883 28.11 14.89 -17.66
CA ILE A 883 28.80 14.29 -18.78
C ILE A 883 27.81 14.27 -19.95
N ARG A 884 27.67 15.40 -20.65
CA ARG A 884 26.84 15.45 -21.86
C ARG A 884 27.47 14.55 -22.92
N ARG A 885 26.65 13.71 -23.55
CA ARG A 885 27.01 13.03 -24.80
C ARG A 885 27.43 14.11 -25.79
N LYS A 886 28.63 14.01 -26.39
CA LYS A 886 28.92 14.82 -27.58
C LYS A 886 27.88 14.41 -28.61
N GLU A 887 27.01 15.34 -29.00
CA GLU A 887 26.10 15.12 -30.12
C GLU A 887 26.98 14.84 -31.35
N THR A 888 26.95 13.59 -31.82
CA THR A 888 27.44 13.16 -33.13
C THR A 888 26.25 12.89 -34.00
#